data_AF-A0A1G4QHL2-F1
#
_entry.id   AF-A0A1G4QHL2-F1
#
_cell.length_a   1.000
_cell.length_b   1.000
_cell.length_c   1.000
_cell.angle_alpha   90.00
_cell.angle_beta   90.00
_cell.angle_gamma   90.00
#
_symmetry.space_group_name_H-M   'P 1'
#
loop_
_entity.id
_entity.type
_entity.pdbx_description
1 polymer ?
#
loop_
_entity_poly.entity_id
_entity_poly.type
_entity_poly.pdbx_seq_one_letter_code
_entity_poly.pdbx_strand_id
1 'polypeptide(L)'
;MSTLKCKMCGGALKYEEGKTVIECEYCGSLNTIPNVGDEKRLQLFDRANRLRSNCDFDKAYGVYEAIVAEYPEEAEAYWGLVLCKYGIEYVDDPATGKKVPTCHRSSFDGVFDDPNFEMVMEYCDTSSRDVYRDEAKQIEEIRKGIVEISSKEEPYDIFICYKETDENGDRTIDSVIAQDVYDELTVKNYKVFFSRITLEDKLGREYEPYIFAALNSAKVMLVFGTSYAYFNAVWVKNEWTRFLKLMESNKSKYLIPCYKDIDAYDMPKEFSKLQAQDMGKVGAIQDLVRGIQKIVKKEEPKATASVSGVMSGSDTVSALLKRASIFLEDGNWSEADKYYERVLDQDPENADAYLGKLLTELHVLRKEELVNCEKPFDANNSYQKAIRFGGAALSAELRGYIDSINTRNENVRRQKEEQKRTAKEKKNRIVKRILVVVVPLFVIVSVLILVFSFIIPNSKYNTAMDLYNTGNYAEANAIFSSLGDYKEATHYKYISSLKLCNAGDIVTFGSYHDANEWIVLEVDGTNIHLLSKKAVDCRNFDDGYMNWWKNSEIRHWLNDDFFTHAFTDEERDMIKESDGDKVTLLSIDEARSLLTDDMLTAEATEYAVQHGAHVSSDNHCDWWLRSPGNGSGTAAYVDNNGYVFESGNYVSSVYNGVRPAIWIDLES
;
A
#
# COMPACT_ATOMS: atom_id res chain seq x y z
N MET A 1 -22.74 6.78 19.14
CA MET A 1 -21.52 6.39 19.89
C MET A 1 -20.39 6.17 18.89
N SER A 2 -19.27 6.88 19.02
CA SER A 2 -18.10 6.64 18.19
C SER A 2 -17.48 5.27 18.49
N THR A 3 -17.57 4.33 17.56
CA THR A 3 -16.94 3.01 17.69
C THR A 3 -15.45 3.12 17.36
N LEU A 4 -14.60 2.56 18.22
CA LEU A 4 -13.17 2.46 17.93
C LEU A 4 -12.95 1.54 16.73
N LYS A 5 -12.08 1.93 15.79
CA LYS A 5 -11.76 1.12 14.61
C LYS A 5 -10.32 0.66 14.62
N CYS A 6 -10.10 -0.52 14.06
CA CYS A 6 -8.78 -1.11 13.88
C CYS A 6 -7.91 -0.23 12.99
N LYS A 7 -6.71 0.13 13.46
CA LYS A 7 -5.75 0.94 12.68
C LYS A 7 -5.22 0.19 11.44
N MET A 8 -5.35 -1.14 11.38
CA MET A 8 -4.85 -1.95 10.28
C MET A 8 -5.90 -2.30 9.21
N CYS A 9 -7.13 -2.66 9.61
CA CYS A 9 -8.19 -3.08 8.66
C CYS A 9 -9.43 -2.17 8.64
N GLY A 10 -9.57 -1.23 9.59
CA GLY A 10 -10.74 -0.37 9.70
C GLY A 10 -11.99 -1.03 10.29
N GLY A 11 -11.95 -2.32 10.65
CA GLY A 11 -13.04 -3.03 11.34
C GLY A 11 -13.30 -2.48 12.74
N ALA A 12 -14.55 -2.56 13.21
CA ALA A 12 -14.92 -2.11 14.56
C ALA A 12 -14.21 -2.95 15.64
N LEU A 13 -13.71 -2.31 16.68
CA LEU A 13 -13.03 -2.96 17.80
C LEU A 13 -13.92 -2.95 19.04
N LYS A 14 -14.13 -4.13 19.63
CA LYS A 14 -14.82 -4.30 20.92
C LYS A 14 -13.81 -4.25 22.07
N TYR A 15 -13.62 -3.10 22.68
CA TYR A 15 -12.67 -2.96 23.78
C TYR A 15 -13.38 -2.96 25.14
N GLU A 16 -12.68 -3.43 26.17
CA GLU A 16 -13.08 -3.26 27.57
C GLU A 16 -12.36 -2.04 28.15
N GLU A 17 -13.03 -1.28 29.02
CA GLU A 17 -12.42 -0.10 29.68
C GLU A 17 -11.14 -0.50 30.44
N GLY A 18 -10.05 0.22 30.19
CA GLY A 18 -8.75 0.02 30.84
C GLY A 18 -7.78 -0.93 30.12
N LYS A 19 -8.20 -1.61 29.04
CA LYS A 19 -7.26 -2.33 28.15
C LYS A 19 -6.64 -1.37 27.15
N THR A 20 -5.35 -1.54 26.85
CA THR A 20 -4.60 -0.74 25.87
C THR A 20 -4.15 -1.56 24.65
N VAL A 21 -4.40 -2.86 24.68
CA VAL A 21 -4.13 -3.81 23.59
C VAL A 21 -5.36 -4.69 23.37
N ILE A 22 -5.68 -4.92 22.10
CA ILE A 22 -6.81 -5.75 21.67
C ILE A 22 -6.45 -6.53 20.40
N GLU A 23 -6.96 -7.76 20.29
CA GLU A 23 -6.91 -8.51 19.03
C GLU A 23 -8.13 -8.18 18.16
N CYS A 24 -7.90 -7.84 16.90
CA CYS A 24 -8.99 -7.51 15.99
C CYS A 24 -9.69 -8.78 15.48
N GLU A 25 -11.00 -8.91 15.74
CA GLU A 25 -11.82 -10.05 15.28
C GLU A 25 -11.84 -10.21 13.74
N TYR A 26 -11.58 -9.13 12.99
CA TYR A 26 -11.65 -9.12 11.53
C TYR A 26 -10.33 -9.50 10.84
N CYS A 27 -9.18 -8.99 11.33
CA CYS A 27 -7.89 -9.25 10.69
C CYS A 27 -6.90 -10.06 11.54
N GLY A 28 -7.27 -10.42 12.77
CA GLY A 28 -6.43 -11.20 13.70
C GLY A 28 -5.16 -10.47 14.16
N SER A 29 -5.03 -9.17 13.90
CA SER A 29 -3.89 -8.38 14.33
C SER A 29 -4.05 -7.91 15.77
N LEU A 30 -2.98 -7.99 16.56
CA LEU A 30 -2.84 -7.28 17.83
C LEU A 30 -2.74 -5.77 17.54
N ASN A 31 -3.64 -4.99 18.13
CA ASN A 31 -3.72 -3.55 17.97
C ASN A 31 -3.53 -2.89 19.34
N THR A 32 -2.72 -1.85 19.37
CA THR A 32 -2.73 -0.85 20.45
C THR A 32 -3.90 0.10 20.24
N ILE A 33 -4.54 0.52 21.34
CA ILE A 33 -5.69 1.42 21.30
C ILE A 33 -5.42 2.70 22.10
N PRO A 34 -5.96 3.85 21.66
CA PRO A 34 -5.80 5.09 22.40
C PRO A 34 -6.53 5.04 23.73
N ASN A 35 -6.17 5.92 24.67
CA ASN A 35 -6.85 5.97 25.96
C ASN A 35 -8.30 6.43 25.79
N VAL A 36 -9.22 5.53 26.14
CA VAL A 36 -10.64 5.65 25.88
C VAL A 36 -11.33 6.44 27.00
N GLY A 37 -11.97 7.55 26.63
CA GLY A 37 -12.68 8.43 27.56
C GLY A 37 -13.16 9.75 26.95
N ASP A 38 -12.75 10.08 25.73
CA ASP A 38 -13.14 11.30 25.01
C ASP A 38 -13.55 10.98 23.57
N GLU A 39 -14.84 11.17 23.25
CA GLU A 39 -15.42 10.94 21.92
C GLU A 39 -14.75 11.80 20.84
N LYS A 40 -14.35 13.03 21.17
CA LYS A 40 -13.62 13.91 20.23
C LYS A 40 -12.27 13.29 19.85
N ARG A 41 -11.56 12.71 20.82
CA ARG A 41 -10.27 12.04 20.59
C ARG A 41 -10.45 10.83 19.67
N LEU A 42 -11.47 10.00 19.91
CA LEU A 42 -11.75 8.83 19.07
C LEU A 42 -12.06 9.22 17.61
N GLN A 43 -12.81 10.31 17.39
CA GLN A 43 -13.08 10.83 16.05
C GLN A 43 -11.81 11.34 15.35
N LEU A 44 -10.89 11.97 16.08
CA LEU A 44 -9.60 12.40 15.54
C LEU A 44 -8.74 11.20 15.12
N PHE A 45 -8.71 10.12 15.92
CA PHE A 45 -8.01 8.89 15.56
C PHE A 45 -8.63 8.19 14.35
N ASP A 46 -9.96 8.08 14.25
CA ASP A 46 -10.63 7.50 13.07
C ASP A 46 -10.27 8.30 11.81
N ARG A 47 -10.30 9.64 11.89
CA ARG A 47 -9.89 10.51 10.79
C ARG A 47 -8.42 10.33 10.42
N ALA A 48 -7.51 10.30 11.40
CA ALA A 48 -6.08 10.14 11.16
C ALA A 48 -5.75 8.78 10.54
N ASN A 49 -6.32 7.70 11.08
CA ASN A 49 -6.16 6.33 10.59
C ASN A 49 -6.69 6.18 9.15
N ARG A 50 -7.85 6.77 8.83
CA ARG A 50 -8.41 6.77 7.47
C ARG A 50 -7.54 7.53 6.47
N LEU A 51 -6.98 8.67 6.88
CA LEU A 51 -6.03 9.40 6.04
C LEU A 51 -4.77 8.55 5.79
N ARG A 52 -4.24 7.90 6.84
CA ARG A 52 -3.07 7.02 6.71
C ARG A 52 -3.33 5.79 5.84
N SER A 53 -4.49 5.14 5.97
CA SER A 53 -4.86 3.98 5.13
C SER A 53 -5.02 4.36 3.66
N ASN A 54 -5.35 5.62 3.38
CA ASN A 54 -5.40 6.16 2.02
C ASN A 54 -4.03 6.72 1.55
N CYS A 55 -2.95 6.44 2.30
CA CYS A 55 -1.59 6.93 2.06
C CYS A 55 -1.44 8.47 2.08
N ASP A 56 -2.41 9.19 2.66
CA ASP A 56 -2.43 10.65 2.83
C ASP A 56 -1.64 11.05 4.10
N PHE A 57 -0.39 10.58 4.19
CA PHE A 57 0.43 10.61 5.41
C PHE A 57 0.68 12.00 5.98
N ASP A 58 0.84 13.05 5.17
CA ASP A 58 1.09 14.41 5.68
C ASP A 58 -0.14 15.01 6.35
N LYS A 59 -1.34 14.73 5.81
CA LYS A 59 -2.61 15.14 6.46
C LYS A 59 -2.83 14.34 7.73
N ALA A 60 -2.56 13.03 7.70
CA ALA A 60 -2.64 12.17 8.87
C ALA A 60 -1.70 12.64 9.97
N TYR A 61 -0.45 12.96 9.63
CA TYR A 61 0.56 13.51 10.54
C TYR A 61 0.06 14.78 11.23
N GLY A 62 -0.51 15.73 10.48
CA GLY A 62 -1.08 16.95 11.07
C GLY A 62 -2.26 16.71 12.02
N VAL A 63 -3.06 15.65 11.79
CA VAL A 63 -4.11 15.25 12.75
C VAL A 63 -3.51 14.63 14.00
N TYR A 64 -2.50 13.75 13.87
CA TYR A 64 -1.80 13.19 15.04
C TYR A 64 -1.05 14.27 15.85
N GLU A 65 -0.44 15.26 15.21
CA GLU A 65 0.17 16.40 15.91
C GLU A 65 -0.87 17.19 16.70
N ALA A 66 -2.07 17.39 16.15
CA ALA A 66 -3.16 18.03 16.88
C ALA A 66 -3.61 17.19 18.08
N ILE A 67 -3.62 15.86 17.97
CA ILE A 67 -3.91 14.96 19.10
C ILE A 67 -2.82 15.09 20.16
N VAL A 68 -1.53 15.04 19.79
CA VAL A 68 -0.41 15.19 20.74
C VAL A 68 -0.41 16.55 21.42
N ALA A 69 -0.74 17.62 20.69
CA ALA A 69 -0.82 18.96 21.25
C ALA A 69 -1.92 19.11 22.32
N GLU A 70 -3.04 18.39 22.16
CA GLU A 70 -4.15 18.39 23.11
C GLU A 70 -4.00 17.34 24.22
N TYR A 71 -3.36 16.20 23.91
CA TYR A 71 -3.16 15.06 24.81
C TYR A 71 -1.69 14.57 24.74
N PRO A 72 -0.76 15.24 25.45
CA PRO A 72 0.67 14.98 25.33
C PRO A 72 1.14 13.60 25.83
N GLU A 73 0.31 12.89 26.60
CA GLU A 73 0.61 11.56 27.16
C GLU A 73 0.00 10.42 26.30
N GLU A 74 -0.56 10.73 25.12
CA GLU A 74 -1.22 9.74 24.27
C GLU A 74 -0.20 8.98 23.39
N ALA A 75 0.24 7.81 23.87
CA ALA A 75 1.23 6.97 23.18
C ALA A 75 0.82 6.59 21.74
N GLU A 76 -0.45 6.28 21.49
CA GLU A 76 -0.94 5.88 20.16
C GLU A 76 -0.82 7.03 19.15
N ALA A 77 -0.90 8.29 19.61
CA ALA A 77 -0.74 9.45 18.73
C ALA A 77 0.70 9.61 18.27
N TYR A 78 1.68 9.47 19.18
CA TYR A 78 3.10 9.44 18.80
C TYR A 78 3.42 8.26 17.89
N TRP A 79 2.83 7.09 18.13
CA TRP A 79 2.98 5.95 17.21
C TRP A 79 2.42 6.27 15.83
N GLY A 80 1.26 6.92 15.75
CA GLY A 80 0.71 7.45 14.50
C GLY A 80 1.65 8.39 13.75
N LEU A 81 2.37 9.27 14.47
CA LEU A 81 3.40 10.14 13.89
C LEU A 81 4.56 9.33 13.31
N VAL A 82 5.05 8.31 14.03
CA VAL A 82 6.09 7.39 13.54
C VAL A 82 5.61 6.69 12.27
N LEU A 83 4.41 6.09 12.28
CA LEU A 83 3.84 5.41 11.12
C LEU A 83 3.70 6.35 9.91
N CYS A 84 3.31 7.61 10.11
CA CYS A 84 3.20 8.60 9.04
C CYS A 84 4.57 9.05 8.51
N LYS A 85 5.58 9.16 9.38
CA LYS A 85 6.95 9.52 8.98
C LYS A 85 7.57 8.46 8.08
N TYR A 86 7.41 7.19 8.43
CA TYR A 86 7.88 6.05 7.64
C TYR A 86 6.89 5.63 6.54
N GLY A 87 5.74 6.29 6.43
CA GLY A 87 4.75 6.05 5.37
C GLY A 87 4.23 4.62 5.40
N ILE A 88 3.84 4.13 6.58
CA ILE A 88 3.43 2.75 6.78
C ILE A 88 1.96 2.55 6.41
N GLU A 89 1.73 1.67 5.46
CA GLU A 89 0.43 1.12 5.09
C GLU A 89 0.36 -0.35 5.51
N TYR A 90 -0.79 -0.79 6.02
CA TYR A 90 -1.02 -2.19 6.38
C TYR A 90 -1.80 -2.89 5.28
N VAL A 91 -1.13 -3.77 4.53
CA VAL A 91 -1.71 -4.49 3.39
C VAL A 91 -1.90 -5.97 3.72
N ASP A 92 -2.86 -6.62 3.08
CA ASP A 92 -3.11 -8.05 3.31
C ASP A 92 -2.02 -8.90 2.68
N ASP A 93 -1.36 -9.75 3.46
CA ASP A 93 -0.46 -10.76 2.93
C ASP A 93 -1.26 -11.88 2.23
N PRO A 94 -1.10 -12.10 0.90
CA PRO A 94 -1.86 -13.11 0.17
C PRO A 94 -1.65 -14.53 0.69
N ALA A 95 -0.51 -14.80 1.35
CA ALA A 95 -0.17 -16.12 1.86
C ALA A 95 -0.78 -16.40 3.25
N THR A 96 -0.82 -15.39 4.12
CA THR A 96 -1.21 -15.57 5.53
C THR A 96 -2.52 -14.89 5.90
N GLY A 97 -3.07 -14.01 5.04
CA GLY A 97 -4.24 -13.18 5.31
C GLY A 97 -4.00 -12.10 6.37
N LYS A 98 -2.80 -12.02 6.95
CA LYS A 98 -2.46 -11.05 8.00
C LYS A 98 -2.09 -9.71 7.39
N LYS A 99 -2.39 -8.64 8.15
CA LYS A 99 -1.95 -7.28 7.81
C LYS A 99 -0.44 -7.15 8.05
N VAL A 100 0.31 -6.86 6.99
CA VAL A 100 1.76 -6.64 7.04
C VAL A 100 2.10 -5.18 6.72
N PRO A 101 3.05 -4.56 7.44
CA PRO A 101 3.46 -3.19 7.14
C PRO A 101 4.20 -3.13 5.80
N THR A 102 3.86 -2.14 4.98
CA THR A 102 4.58 -1.76 3.77
C THR A 102 5.02 -0.31 3.91
N CYS A 103 6.30 -0.05 3.59
CA CYS A 103 6.92 1.26 3.76
C CYS A 103 6.92 2.05 2.44
N HIS A 104 6.34 3.25 2.46
CA HIS A 104 6.28 4.17 1.31
C HIS A 104 7.14 5.44 1.49
N ARG A 105 7.77 5.59 2.67
CA ARG A 105 8.65 6.72 3.00
C ARG A 105 9.89 6.24 3.73
N SER A 106 10.78 5.55 3.01
CA SER A 106 12.04 5.10 3.60
C SER A 106 12.98 6.25 3.95
N SER A 107 13.75 6.05 5.03
CA SER A 107 14.82 6.92 5.52
C SER A 107 16.05 6.10 5.93
N PHE A 108 17.22 6.76 5.99
CA PHE A 108 18.44 6.17 6.58
C PHE A 108 18.37 6.10 8.11
N ASP A 109 17.55 6.94 8.74
CA ASP A 109 17.34 6.97 10.19
C ASP A 109 16.58 5.72 10.65
N GLY A 110 16.99 5.14 11.78
CA GLY A 110 16.33 3.97 12.35
C GLY A 110 15.03 4.32 13.08
N VAL A 111 14.06 3.41 13.08
CA VAL A 111 12.77 3.62 13.78
C VAL A 111 12.98 3.82 15.28
N PHE A 112 13.96 3.10 15.86
CA PHE A 112 14.31 3.18 17.28
C PHE A 112 15.00 4.48 17.69
N ASP A 113 15.54 5.22 16.73
CA ASP A 113 16.20 6.51 16.96
C ASP A 113 15.21 7.69 16.80
N ASP A 114 13.93 7.40 16.53
CA ASP A 114 12.91 8.42 16.35
C ASP A 114 12.47 9.05 17.68
N PRO A 115 12.51 10.39 17.83
CA PRO A 115 12.05 11.05 19.05
C PRO A 115 10.60 10.72 19.42
N ASN A 116 9.71 10.52 18.45
CA ASN A 116 8.33 10.13 18.74
C ASN A 116 8.26 8.70 19.26
N PHE A 117 9.13 7.80 18.80
CA PHE A 117 9.18 6.44 19.33
C PHE A 117 9.66 6.42 20.80
N GLU A 118 10.57 7.32 21.17
CA GLU A 118 10.95 7.54 22.57
C GLU A 118 9.73 7.94 23.42
N MET A 119 8.91 8.88 22.94
CA MET A 119 7.66 9.27 23.63
C MET A 119 6.65 8.11 23.73
N VAL A 120 6.54 7.25 22.70
CA VAL A 120 5.72 6.03 22.78
C VAL A 120 6.20 5.15 23.93
N MET A 121 7.52 4.95 24.08
CA MET A 121 8.08 4.12 25.15
C MET A 121 7.88 4.73 26.54
N GLU A 122 7.89 6.06 26.64
CA GLU A 122 7.64 6.80 27.89
C GLU A 122 6.19 6.66 28.36
N TYR A 123 5.21 6.83 27.46
CA TYR A 123 3.79 6.87 27.83
C TYR A 123 3.03 5.56 27.66
N CYS A 124 3.59 4.55 27.00
CA CYS A 124 2.96 3.23 26.91
C CYS A 124 2.96 2.48 28.27
N ASP A 125 1.91 1.71 28.50
CA ASP A 125 1.88 0.74 29.59
C ASP A 125 2.67 -0.53 29.23
N THR A 126 2.86 -1.40 30.22
CA THR A 126 3.66 -2.63 30.06
C THR A 126 3.10 -3.57 28.99
N SER A 127 1.79 -3.65 28.79
CA SER A 127 1.17 -4.56 27.82
C SER A 127 1.27 -4.05 26.37
N SER A 128 1.11 -2.75 26.15
CA SER A 128 1.24 -2.16 24.80
C SER A 128 2.69 -1.98 24.34
N ARG A 129 3.64 -1.88 25.28
CA ARG A 129 5.08 -1.72 24.98
C ARG A 129 5.64 -2.80 24.07
N ASP A 130 5.29 -4.06 24.31
CA ASP A 130 5.80 -5.18 23.51
C ASP A 130 5.25 -5.14 22.08
N VAL A 131 3.97 -4.78 21.93
CA VAL A 131 3.32 -4.62 20.61
C VAL A 131 3.98 -3.51 19.81
N TYR A 132 4.20 -2.33 20.40
CA TYR A 132 4.91 -1.24 19.72
C TYR A 132 6.33 -1.62 19.33
N ARG A 133 7.06 -2.32 20.20
CA ARG A 133 8.43 -2.78 19.90
C ARG A 133 8.44 -3.79 18.76
N ASP A 134 7.49 -4.70 18.71
CA ASP A 134 7.43 -5.71 17.67
C ASP A 134 6.96 -5.14 16.32
N GLU A 135 6.03 -4.18 16.31
CA GLU A 135 5.72 -3.40 15.10
C GLU A 135 6.94 -2.59 14.64
N ALA A 136 7.64 -1.91 15.55
CA ALA A 136 8.84 -1.12 15.22
C ALA A 136 9.99 -1.98 14.67
N LYS A 137 10.21 -3.19 15.23
CA LYS A 137 11.18 -4.15 14.71
C LYS A 137 10.86 -4.55 13.26
N GLN A 138 9.60 -4.86 12.96
CA GLN A 138 9.17 -5.22 11.60
C GLN A 138 9.44 -4.08 10.61
N ILE A 139 9.10 -2.84 10.98
CA ILE A 139 9.35 -1.66 10.14
C ILE A 139 10.86 -1.46 9.95
N GLU A 140 11.66 -1.62 11.00
CA GLU A 140 13.12 -1.48 10.94
C GLU A 140 13.77 -2.54 10.05
N GLU A 141 13.27 -3.78 10.05
CA GLU A 141 13.73 -4.84 9.15
C GLU A 141 13.43 -4.52 7.68
N ILE A 142 12.21 -4.04 7.39
CA ILE A 142 11.82 -3.58 6.04
C ILE A 142 12.74 -2.45 5.58
N ARG A 143 12.95 -1.45 6.43
CA ARG A 143 13.83 -0.30 6.15
C ARG A 143 15.26 -0.75 5.84
N LYS A 144 15.83 -1.66 6.64
CA LYS A 144 17.16 -2.22 6.39
C LYS A 144 17.23 -2.94 5.04
N GLY A 145 16.22 -3.73 4.70
CA GLY A 145 16.12 -4.39 3.39
C GLY A 145 16.08 -3.38 2.23
N ILE A 146 15.30 -2.30 2.39
CA ILE A 146 15.23 -1.20 1.41
C ILE A 146 16.60 -0.53 1.21
N VAL A 147 17.29 -0.18 2.31
CA VAL A 147 18.63 0.43 2.24
C VAL A 147 19.65 -0.53 1.61
N GLU A 148 19.59 -1.83 1.93
CA GLU A 148 20.50 -2.82 1.35
C GLU A 148 20.32 -2.93 -0.17
N ILE A 149 19.07 -3.02 -0.66
CA ILE A 149 18.77 -3.09 -2.09
C ILE A 149 19.16 -1.77 -2.77
N SER A 150 18.78 -0.64 -2.17
CA SER A 150 19.11 0.69 -2.70
C SER A 150 20.62 0.91 -2.84
N SER A 151 21.44 0.39 -1.91
CA SER A 151 22.90 0.53 -1.98
C SER A 151 23.55 -0.22 -3.14
N LYS A 152 22.85 -1.20 -3.72
CA LYS A 152 23.33 -2.00 -4.86
C LYS A 152 22.97 -1.36 -6.21
N GLU A 153 22.06 -0.40 -6.22
CA GLU A 153 21.65 0.33 -7.42
C GLU A 153 22.68 1.39 -7.80
N GLU A 154 23.01 1.51 -9.10
CA GLU A 154 23.89 2.60 -9.52
C GLU A 154 23.14 3.94 -9.43
N PRO A 155 23.81 5.05 -9.06
CA PRO A 155 23.19 6.35 -8.85
C PRO A 155 22.42 6.87 -10.08
N TYR A 156 21.22 7.38 -9.85
CA TYR A 156 20.43 8.06 -10.87
C TYR A 156 20.87 9.51 -11.00
N ASP A 157 20.83 10.06 -12.21
CA ASP A 157 21.09 11.49 -12.47
C ASP A 157 19.80 12.30 -12.28
N ILE A 158 18.69 11.73 -12.76
CA ILE A 158 17.40 12.42 -12.92
C ILE A 158 16.27 11.52 -12.41
N PHE A 159 15.31 12.12 -11.70
CA PHE A 159 14.06 11.48 -11.27
C PHE A 159 12.89 12.11 -12.03
N ILE A 160 12.03 11.30 -12.64
CA ILE A 160 10.79 11.76 -13.28
C ILE A 160 9.59 11.38 -12.41
N CYS A 161 8.89 12.40 -11.92
CA CYS A 161 7.71 12.32 -11.07
C CYS A 161 6.48 12.79 -11.86
N TYR A 162 5.43 11.98 -11.93
CA TYR A 162 4.24 12.23 -12.76
C TYR A 162 3.10 11.28 -12.40
N LYS A 163 1.87 11.61 -12.80
CA LYS A 163 0.74 10.68 -12.66
C LYS A 163 0.68 9.71 -13.85
N GLU A 164 0.77 8.40 -13.64
CA GLU A 164 0.75 7.41 -14.74
C GLU A 164 -0.62 7.31 -15.44
N THR A 165 -1.67 7.01 -14.68
CA THR A 165 -3.02 6.76 -15.19
C THR A 165 -4.05 7.78 -14.70
N ASP A 166 -5.10 8.04 -15.48
CA ASP A 166 -6.27 8.80 -15.06
C ASP A 166 -7.31 7.94 -14.33
N GLU A 167 -8.51 8.47 -14.10
CA GLU A 167 -9.62 7.79 -13.41
C GLU A 167 -10.19 6.60 -14.20
N ASN A 168 -10.00 6.57 -15.53
CA ASN A 168 -10.44 5.48 -16.39
C ASN A 168 -9.37 4.39 -16.57
N GLY A 169 -8.18 4.60 -16.00
CA GLY A 169 -7.03 3.70 -16.16
C GLY A 169 -6.21 3.96 -17.43
N ASP A 170 -6.54 5.01 -18.19
CA ASP A 170 -5.83 5.39 -19.40
C ASP A 170 -4.60 6.25 -19.05
N ARG A 171 -3.62 6.29 -19.96
CA ARG A 171 -2.41 7.11 -19.76
C ARG A 171 -2.77 8.59 -19.69
N THR A 172 -2.22 9.28 -18.70
CA THR A 172 -2.35 10.74 -18.62
C THR A 172 -1.48 11.44 -19.66
N ILE A 173 -1.77 12.72 -19.91
CA ILE A 173 -0.91 13.60 -20.69
C ILE A 173 0.48 13.72 -20.03
N ASP A 174 0.55 13.73 -18.70
CA ASP A 174 1.81 13.75 -17.95
C ASP A 174 2.70 12.56 -18.31
N SER A 175 2.12 11.34 -18.35
CA SER A 175 2.83 10.11 -18.72
C SER A 175 3.39 10.17 -20.14
N VAL A 176 2.66 10.78 -21.07
CA VAL A 176 3.11 10.90 -22.47
C VAL A 176 4.28 11.88 -22.57
N ILE A 177 4.16 13.09 -22.00
CA ILE A 177 5.23 14.10 -22.03
C ILE A 177 6.47 13.58 -21.29
N ALA A 178 6.28 12.93 -20.14
CA ALA A 178 7.35 12.33 -19.36
C ALA A 178 8.13 11.27 -20.15
N GLN A 179 7.44 10.45 -20.95
CA GLN A 179 8.07 9.47 -21.85
C GLN A 179 8.95 10.14 -22.91
N ASP A 180 8.44 11.17 -23.60
CA ASP A 180 9.21 11.87 -24.64
C ASP A 180 10.50 12.50 -24.05
N VAL A 181 10.40 13.06 -22.85
CA VAL A 181 11.55 13.61 -22.13
C VAL A 181 12.52 12.51 -21.66
N TYR A 182 11.99 11.38 -21.17
CA TYR A 182 12.80 10.22 -20.78
C TYR A 182 13.65 9.71 -21.96
N ASP A 183 13.05 9.56 -23.13
CA ASP A 183 13.73 9.05 -24.32
C ASP A 183 14.89 9.97 -24.72
N GLU A 184 14.67 11.29 -24.77
CA GLU A 184 15.69 12.30 -25.09
C GLU A 184 16.84 12.36 -24.06
N LEU A 185 16.53 12.23 -22.77
CA LEU A 185 17.54 12.20 -21.71
C LEU A 185 18.38 10.93 -21.77
N THR A 186 17.75 9.79 -22.09
CA THR A 186 18.42 8.49 -22.20
C THR A 186 19.36 8.47 -23.42
N VAL A 187 18.96 9.06 -24.56
CA VAL A 187 19.84 9.25 -25.73
C VAL A 187 21.10 10.06 -25.38
N LYS A 188 21.01 10.97 -24.41
CA LYS A 188 22.13 11.76 -23.89
C LYS A 188 22.93 11.06 -22.78
N ASN A 189 22.68 9.78 -22.56
CA ASN A 189 23.39 8.91 -21.63
C ASN A 189 23.28 9.38 -20.17
N TYR A 190 22.12 9.90 -19.78
CA TYR A 190 21.74 10.10 -18.38
C TYR A 190 21.05 8.84 -17.84
N LYS A 191 21.33 8.50 -16.58
CA LYS A 191 20.57 7.46 -15.87
C LYS A 191 19.31 8.09 -15.26
N VAL A 192 18.17 7.81 -15.86
CA VAL A 192 16.89 8.42 -15.47
C VAL A 192 16.02 7.39 -14.76
N PHE A 193 15.53 7.75 -13.58
CA PHE A 193 14.46 7.00 -12.92
C PHE A 193 13.13 7.42 -13.52
N PHE A 194 12.44 6.46 -14.12
CA PHE A 194 11.11 6.65 -14.70
C PHE A 194 10.28 5.44 -14.33
N SER A 195 9.32 5.63 -13.42
CA SER A 195 8.63 4.54 -12.72
C SER A 195 8.07 3.47 -13.67
N ARG A 196 7.47 3.87 -14.79
CA ARG A 196 6.96 2.95 -15.83
C ARG A 196 8.00 1.97 -16.39
N ILE A 197 9.26 2.40 -16.55
CA ILE A 197 10.32 1.57 -17.13
C ILE A 197 11.19 0.95 -16.04
N THR A 198 11.55 1.72 -15.01
CA THR A 198 12.43 1.24 -13.93
C THR A 198 11.75 0.17 -13.06
N LEU A 199 10.42 0.23 -12.92
CA LEU A 199 9.65 -0.67 -12.06
C LEU A 199 8.84 -1.73 -12.83
N GLU A 200 8.94 -1.79 -14.17
CA GLU A 200 8.11 -2.65 -15.04
C GLU A 200 8.16 -4.14 -14.63
N ASP A 201 9.35 -4.63 -14.26
CA ASP A 201 9.59 -6.02 -13.86
C ASP A 201 9.48 -6.26 -12.34
N LYS A 202 8.90 -5.32 -11.58
CA LYS A 202 8.86 -5.36 -10.12
C LYS A 202 7.44 -5.56 -9.60
N LEU A 203 7.31 -6.20 -8.45
CA LEU A 203 6.04 -6.25 -7.73
C LEU A 203 5.81 -4.93 -6.99
N GLY A 204 4.56 -4.50 -6.83
CA GLY A 204 4.21 -3.22 -6.19
C GLY A 204 4.82 -2.99 -4.80
N ARG A 205 5.02 -4.07 -4.02
CA ARG A 205 5.66 -4.02 -2.68
C ARG A 205 7.17 -3.82 -2.73
N GLU A 206 7.79 -4.03 -3.89
CA GLU A 206 9.23 -3.94 -4.12
C GLU A 206 9.64 -2.61 -4.77
N TYR A 207 8.71 -1.66 -4.94
CA TYR A 207 8.99 -0.38 -5.61
C TYR A 207 9.83 0.57 -4.77
N GLU A 208 9.54 0.68 -3.46
CA GLU A 208 10.18 1.68 -2.58
C GLU A 208 11.72 1.61 -2.56
N PRO A 209 12.40 0.45 -2.56
CA PRO A 209 13.86 0.41 -2.66
C PRO A 209 14.45 1.20 -3.83
N TYR A 210 13.82 1.11 -5.00
CA TYR A 210 14.27 1.77 -6.22
C TYR A 210 13.90 3.26 -6.23
N ILE A 211 12.69 3.58 -5.76
CA ILE A 211 12.25 4.98 -5.58
C ILE A 211 13.19 5.68 -4.59
N PHE A 212 13.50 5.04 -3.45
CA PHE A 212 14.41 5.56 -2.44
C PHE A 212 15.83 5.76 -2.99
N ALA A 213 16.36 4.78 -3.75
CA ALA A 213 17.65 4.92 -4.41
C ALA A 213 17.67 6.13 -5.35
N ALA A 214 16.63 6.30 -6.17
CA ALA A 214 16.51 7.37 -7.13
C ALA A 214 16.34 8.75 -6.47
N LEU A 215 15.47 8.90 -5.47
CA LEU A 215 15.30 10.17 -4.74
C LEU A 215 16.61 10.65 -4.09
N ASN A 216 17.38 9.73 -3.50
CA ASN A 216 18.63 10.07 -2.83
C ASN A 216 19.78 10.36 -3.80
N SER A 217 19.89 9.63 -4.90
CA SER A 217 20.97 9.81 -5.87
C SER A 217 20.72 10.92 -6.90
N ALA A 218 19.47 11.07 -7.39
CA ALA A 218 19.13 12.01 -8.44
C ALA A 218 19.48 13.45 -8.06
N LYS A 219 20.15 14.14 -8.98
CA LYS A 219 20.49 15.56 -8.85
C LYS A 219 19.34 16.45 -9.30
N VAL A 220 18.54 16.00 -10.26
CA VAL A 220 17.38 16.75 -10.78
C VAL A 220 16.12 15.91 -10.65
N MET A 221 15.04 16.48 -10.12
CA MET A 221 13.69 15.94 -10.22
C MET A 221 12.86 16.77 -11.21
N LEU A 222 12.20 16.09 -12.14
CA LEU A 222 11.22 16.66 -13.05
C LEU A 222 9.84 16.27 -12.54
N VAL A 223 8.97 17.24 -12.28
CA VAL A 223 7.60 16.97 -11.80
C VAL A 223 6.63 17.39 -12.89
N PHE A 224 6.03 16.44 -13.58
CA PHE A 224 5.05 16.70 -14.63
C PHE A 224 3.64 16.80 -14.05
N GLY A 225 2.90 17.84 -14.47
CA GLY A 225 1.49 17.97 -14.12
C GLY A 225 0.73 18.88 -15.09
N THR A 226 -0.35 18.33 -15.64
CA THR A 226 -1.33 19.04 -16.48
C THR A 226 -2.63 19.39 -15.74
N SER A 227 -2.70 19.13 -14.42
CA SER A 227 -3.84 19.54 -13.59
C SER A 227 -3.44 19.69 -12.11
N TYR A 228 -4.20 20.49 -11.36
CA TYR A 228 -4.07 20.58 -9.90
C TYR A 228 -4.20 19.20 -9.23
N ALA A 229 -5.12 18.37 -9.71
CA ALA A 229 -5.36 17.03 -9.19
C ALA A 229 -4.15 16.11 -9.36
N TYR A 230 -3.45 16.18 -10.49
CA TYR A 230 -2.29 15.33 -10.76
C TYR A 230 -1.08 15.69 -9.90
N PHE A 231 -0.80 16.98 -9.71
CA PHE A 231 0.24 17.42 -8.77
C PHE A 231 -0.03 17.00 -7.32
N ASN A 232 -1.32 16.89 -6.96
CA ASN A 232 -1.76 16.51 -5.62
C ASN A 232 -2.16 15.04 -5.50
N ALA A 233 -1.94 14.23 -6.54
CA ALA A 233 -2.14 12.79 -6.45
C ALA A 233 -1.21 12.21 -5.39
N VAL A 234 -1.72 11.28 -4.58
CA VAL A 234 -1.07 10.78 -3.34
C VAL A 234 0.42 10.44 -3.55
N TRP A 235 0.72 9.64 -4.57
CA TRP A 235 2.08 9.23 -4.92
C TRP A 235 2.96 10.36 -5.45
N VAL A 236 2.45 11.16 -6.38
CA VAL A 236 3.17 12.29 -6.98
C VAL A 236 3.57 13.29 -5.89
N LYS A 237 2.61 13.64 -5.04
CA LYS A 237 2.82 14.54 -3.89
C LYS A 237 3.86 14.02 -2.92
N ASN A 238 3.78 12.74 -2.58
CA ASN A 238 4.76 12.09 -1.71
C ASN A 238 6.19 12.22 -2.26
N GLU A 239 6.41 11.93 -3.55
CA GLU A 239 7.73 11.99 -4.18
C GLU A 239 8.32 13.40 -4.19
N TRP A 240 7.58 14.39 -4.72
CA TRP A 240 8.12 15.75 -4.82
C TRP A 240 8.30 16.40 -3.44
N THR A 241 7.45 16.09 -2.46
CA THR A 241 7.59 16.63 -1.09
C THR A 241 8.83 16.07 -0.41
N ARG A 242 9.13 14.77 -0.59
CA ARG A 242 10.39 14.15 -0.12
C ARG A 242 11.61 14.79 -0.79
N PHE A 243 11.54 15.03 -2.09
CA PHE A 243 12.65 15.64 -2.81
C PHE A 243 12.90 17.10 -2.39
N LEU A 244 11.85 17.88 -2.12
CA LEU A 244 12.00 19.23 -1.55
C LEU A 244 12.72 19.21 -0.19
N LYS A 245 12.36 18.28 0.71
CA LYS A 245 13.07 18.10 2.00
C LYS A 245 14.56 17.77 1.78
N LEU A 246 14.88 16.96 0.76
CA LEU A 246 16.27 16.67 0.38
C LEU A 246 17.00 17.89 -0.21
N MET A 247 16.29 18.81 -0.88
CA MET A 247 16.87 20.07 -1.37
C MET A 247 17.19 21.06 -0.23
N GLU A 248 16.45 20.99 0.88
CA GLU A 248 16.73 21.80 2.06
C GLU A 248 18.10 21.43 2.65
N SER A 249 18.38 20.12 2.79
CA SER A 249 19.65 19.59 3.29
C SER A 249 20.78 19.56 2.25
N ASN A 250 20.47 19.35 0.96
CA ASN A 250 21.44 19.27 -0.11
C ASN A 250 21.13 20.28 -1.24
N LYS A 251 21.83 21.43 -1.21
CA LYS A 251 21.68 22.51 -2.20
C LYS A 251 22.12 22.17 -3.62
N SER A 252 22.73 21.01 -3.86
CA SER A 252 23.08 20.56 -5.20
C SER A 252 21.91 19.92 -5.97
N LYS A 253 20.81 19.60 -5.27
CA LYS A 253 19.58 19.05 -5.86
C LYS A 253 18.69 20.15 -6.43
N TYR A 254 18.02 19.86 -7.53
CA TYR A 254 17.13 20.78 -8.24
C TYR A 254 15.80 20.13 -8.57
N LEU A 255 14.70 20.84 -8.37
CA LEU A 255 13.36 20.42 -8.79
C LEU A 255 12.84 21.38 -9.86
N ILE A 256 12.39 20.82 -10.99
CA ILE A 256 11.85 21.57 -12.12
C ILE A 256 10.38 21.14 -12.32
N PRO A 257 9.41 21.99 -11.95
CA PRO A 257 8.02 21.77 -12.29
C PRO A 257 7.85 21.88 -13.81
N CYS A 258 7.31 20.85 -14.44
CA CYS A 258 7.04 20.79 -15.88
C CYS A 258 5.52 20.75 -16.06
N TYR A 259 4.95 21.81 -16.64
CA TYR A 259 3.50 21.95 -16.72
C TYR A 259 3.05 22.20 -18.15
N LYS A 260 1.78 21.92 -18.44
CA LYS A 260 1.16 22.22 -19.73
C LYS A 260 -0.29 22.61 -19.50
N ASP A 261 -0.71 23.71 -20.14
CA ASP A 261 -2.09 24.18 -20.19
C ASP A 261 -2.76 24.38 -18.80
N ILE A 262 -1.98 24.74 -17.78
CA ILE A 262 -2.50 25.08 -16.44
C ILE A 262 -2.11 26.49 -16.02
N ASP A 263 -2.92 27.08 -15.15
CA ASP A 263 -2.63 28.37 -14.54
C ASP A 263 -1.58 28.23 -13.42
N ALA A 264 -0.83 29.31 -13.16
CA ALA A 264 0.10 29.37 -12.05
C ALA A 264 -0.56 29.18 -10.67
N TYR A 265 -1.85 29.51 -10.53
CA TYR A 265 -2.61 29.26 -9.30
C TYR A 265 -2.92 27.78 -9.04
N ASP A 266 -2.92 26.95 -10.09
CA ASP A 266 -3.17 25.50 -10.01
C ASP A 266 -1.90 24.70 -9.68
N MET A 267 -0.75 25.37 -9.62
CA MET A 267 0.49 24.75 -9.16
C MET A 267 0.58 24.71 -7.63
N PRO A 268 1.21 23.67 -7.04
CA PRO A 268 1.55 23.66 -5.63
C PRO A 268 2.27 24.96 -5.21
N LYS A 269 1.87 25.53 -4.06
CA LYS A 269 2.42 26.81 -3.57
C LYS A 269 3.91 26.71 -3.30
N GLU A 270 4.39 25.51 -2.97
CA GLU A 270 5.77 25.14 -2.76
C GLU A 270 6.63 25.38 -4.03
N PHE A 271 6.03 25.32 -5.22
CA PHE A 271 6.72 25.52 -6.49
C PHE A 271 6.85 27.00 -6.89
N SER A 272 6.20 27.92 -6.18
CA SER A 272 6.20 29.36 -6.50
C SER A 272 7.60 29.99 -6.60
N LYS A 273 8.59 29.42 -5.90
CA LYS A 273 9.98 29.89 -5.90
C LYS A 273 10.89 29.14 -6.88
N LEU A 274 10.37 28.13 -7.58
CA LEU A 274 11.13 27.26 -8.47
C LEU A 274 10.99 27.72 -9.92
N GLN A 275 12.01 27.45 -10.72
CA GLN A 275 11.95 27.69 -12.15
C GLN A 275 11.13 26.58 -12.81
N ALA A 276 9.91 26.91 -13.24
CA ALA A 276 9.02 26.00 -13.95
C ALA A 276 9.24 26.05 -15.47
N GLN A 277 9.04 24.91 -16.13
CA GLN A 277 9.13 24.74 -17.57
C GLN A 277 7.73 24.51 -18.15
N ASP A 278 7.35 25.34 -19.12
CA ASP A 278 6.12 25.18 -19.90
C ASP A 278 6.38 24.19 -21.04
N MET A 279 5.69 23.05 -21.00
CA MET A 279 5.76 21.94 -21.94
C MET A 279 4.78 22.08 -23.11
N GLY A 280 3.93 23.11 -23.13
CA GLY A 280 3.04 23.42 -24.26
C GLY A 280 3.75 24.14 -25.41
N LYS A 281 4.96 24.69 -25.18
CA LYS A 281 5.70 25.46 -26.17
C LYS A 281 6.45 24.57 -27.17
N VAL A 282 6.51 25.04 -28.43
CA VAL A 282 7.38 24.42 -29.45
C VAL A 282 8.83 24.53 -28.99
N GLY A 283 9.53 23.41 -28.93
CA GLY A 283 10.93 23.35 -28.46
C GLY A 283 11.11 23.08 -26.97
N ALA A 284 10.02 22.92 -26.19
CA ALA A 284 10.09 22.82 -24.74
C ALA A 284 10.97 21.65 -24.24
N ILE A 285 10.91 20.49 -24.90
CA ILE A 285 11.74 19.33 -24.54
C ILE A 285 13.23 19.66 -24.76
N GLN A 286 13.59 20.28 -25.88
CA GLN A 286 14.98 20.66 -26.16
C GLN A 286 15.50 21.69 -25.14
N ASP A 287 14.67 22.66 -24.78
CA ASP A 287 15.00 23.68 -23.78
C ASP A 287 15.16 23.07 -22.37
N LEU A 288 14.25 22.18 -21.98
CA LEU A 288 14.30 21.46 -20.71
C LEU A 288 15.59 20.64 -20.61
N VAL A 289 15.88 19.83 -21.62
CA VAL A 289 17.08 18.99 -21.68
C VAL A 289 18.36 19.84 -21.66
N ARG A 290 18.38 20.97 -22.38
CA ARG A 290 19.49 21.93 -22.32
C ARG A 290 19.65 22.57 -20.94
N GLY A 291 18.54 22.84 -20.24
CA GLY A 291 18.52 23.32 -18.86
C GLY A 291 19.13 22.29 -17.91
N ILE A 292 18.69 21.03 -18.01
CA ILE A 292 19.21 19.91 -17.24
C ILE A 292 20.71 19.72 -17.49
N GLN A 293 21.18 19.77 -18.74
CA GLN A 293 22.61 19.68 -19.06
C GLN A 293 23.46 20.73 -18.33
N LYS A 294 22.95 21.97 -18.20
CA LYS A 294 23.66 23.03 -17.47
C LYS A 294 23.73 22.78 -15.97
N ILE A 295 22.71 22.15 -15.40
CA ILE A 295 22.62 21.83 -13.97
C ILE A 295 23.47 20.59 -13.63
N VAL A 296 23.33 19.55 -14.44
CA VAL A 296 23.99 18.27 -14.19
C VAL A 296 25.48 18.33 -14.52
N LYS A 297 25.92 19.22 -15.44
CA LYS A 297 27.32 19.50 -15.83
C LYS A 297 28.29 18.35 -15.46
N LYS A 298 28.46 17.41 -16.38
CA LYS A 298 29.71 16.65 -16.44
C LYS A 298 30.83 17.65 -16.66
N GLU A 299 31.84 17.66 -15.79
CA GLU A 299 33.02 18.48 -15.98
C GLU A 299 33.68 18.10 -17.32
N GLU A 300 33.64 19.01 -18.28
CA GLU A 300 34.57 19.06 -19.39
C GLU A 300 35.51 20.27 -19.19
N PRO A 301 36.80 20.16 -19.56
CA PRO A 301 37.82 21.15 -19.24
C PRO A 301 37.55 22.46 -19.98
N LYS A 302 37.46 23.59 -19.25
CA LYS A 302 37.26 24.91 -19.84
C LYS A 302 38.53 25.41 -20.53
N ALA A 303 38.40 25.68 -21.83
CA ALA A 303 39.30 26.57 -22.57
C ALA A 303 39.14 28.02 -22.07
N THR A 304 40.26 28.65 -21.70
CA THR A 304 40.33 30.05 -21.26
C THR A 304 40.69 30.96 -22.44
N ALA A 305 40.01 32.10 -22.49
CA ALA A 305 40.14 33.14 -23.49
C ALA A 305 41.55 33.75 -23.55
N SER A 306 41.92 34.14 -24.78
CA SER A 306 43.12 34.85 -25.19
C SER A 306 43.26 36.23 -24.57
N VAL A 307 44.45 36.54 -24.05
CA VAL A 307 44.95 37.92 -23.92
C VAL A 307 46.17 38.07 -24.83
N SER A 308 46.06 38.99 -25.77
CA SER A 308 47.09 39.45 -26.68
C SER A 308 48.19 40.22 -25.95
N GLY A 309 49.45 39.89 -26.25
CA GLY A 309 50.62 40.68 -25.87
C GLY A 309 51.77 40.40 -26.83
N VAL A 310 51.91 41.26 -27.85
CA VAL A 310 53.06 41.29 -28.76
C VAL A 310 54.28 41.80 -27.98
N MET A 311 55.41 41.09 -28.02
CA MET A 311 56.74 41.71 -28.02
C MET A 311 57.77 40.85 -28.78
N SER A 312 58.56 41.58 -29.57
CA SER A 312 59.61 41.17 -30.49
C SER A 312 60.90 40.71 -29.83
N GLY A 313 61.51 39.66 -30.39
CA GLY A 313 62.92 39.32 -30.24
C GLY A 313 63.23 38.20 -31.24
N SER A 314 64.32 38.30 -32.00
CA SER A 314 64.74 37.22 -32.91
C SER A 314 65.25 36.03 -32.08
N ASP A 315 64.34 35.24 -31.52
CA ASP A 315 64.65 34.00 -30.83
C ASP A 315 65.05 32.96 -31.88
N THR A 316 66.27 32.43 -31.79
CA THR A 316 66.74 31.30 -32.61
C THR A 316 65.94 30.03 -32.27
N VAL A 317 65.64 29.17 -33.25
CA VAL A 317 64.90 27.89 -33.10
C VAL A 317 65.35 27.06 -31.87
N SER A 318 66.66 27.00 -31.60
CA SER A 318 67.22 26.26 -30.45
C SER A 318 66.86 26.85 -29.08
N ALA A 319 66.72 28.18 -28.97
CA ALA A 319 66.33 28.84 -27.74
C ALA A 319 64.82 28.64 -27.45
N LEU A 320 64.00 28.59 -28.50
CA LEU A 320 62.57 28.31 -28.40
C LEU A 320 62.31 26.85 -27.99
N LEU A 321 63.01 25.87 -28.59
CA LEU A 321 62.93 24.46 -28.20
C LEU A 321 63.33 24.24 -26.73
N LYS A 322 64.39 24.90 -26.25
CA LYS A 322 64.82 24.79 -24.85
C LYS A 322 63.82 25.42 -23.86
N ARG A 323 63.15 26.52 -24.25
CA ARG A 323 62.06 27.09 -23.43
C ARG A 323 60.84 26.19 -23.43
N ALA A 324 60.47 25.63 -24.58
CA ALA A 324 59.37 24.67 -24.70
C ALA A 324 59.59 23.42 -23.84
N SER A 325 60.81 22.88 -23.82
CA SER A 325 61.15 21.73 -22.98
C SER A 325 61.08 22.04 -21.48
N ILE A 326 61.47 23.25 -21.05
CA ILE A 326 61.32 23.67 -19.64
C ILE A 326 59.83 23.72 -19.26
N PHE A 327 58.97 24.32 -20.09
CA PHE A 327 57.54 24.34 -19.82
C PHE A 327 56.90 22.94 -19.83
N LEU A 328 57.39 22.04 -20.68
CA LEU A 328 56.97 20.64 -20.70
C LEU A 328 57.36 19.93 -19.40
N GLU A 329 58.60 20.11 -18.92
CA GLU A 329 59.08 19.54 -17.65
C GLU A 329 58.32 20.09 -16.43
N ASP A 330 57.94 21.37 -16.47
CA ASP A 330 57.11 22.02 -15.44
C ASP A 330 55.63 21.59 -15.49
N GLY A 331 55.24 20.72 -16.44
CA GLY A 331 53.85 20.29 -16.64
C GLY A 331 52.93 21.40 -17.16
N ASN A 332 53.49 22.49 -17.67
CA ASN A 332 52.76 23.62 -18.24
C ASN A 332 52.49 23.38 -19.73
N TRP A 333 51.56 22.46 -20.00
CA TRP A 333 51.22 21.98 -21.34
C TRP A 333 50.81 23.12 -22.30
N SER A 334 50.02 24.08 -21.82
CA SER A 334 49.53 25.19 -22.65
C SER A 334 50.66 26.10 -23.13
N GLU A 335 51.62 26.41 -22.26
CA GLU A 335 52.79 27.20 -22.66
C GLU A 335 53.75 26.37 -23.50
N ALA A 336 54.02 25.11 -23.14
CA ALA A 336 54.85 24.21 -23.95
C ALA A 336 54.37 24.14 -25.41
N ASP A 337 53.06 23.94 -25.62
CA ASP A 337 52.44 23.89 -26.94
C ASP A 337 52.67 25.18 -27.75
N LYS A 338 52.46 26.35 -27.12
CA LYS A 338 52.68 27.66 -27.75
C LYS A 338 54.13 27.86 -28.19
N TYR A 339 55.09 27.44 -27.37
CA TYR A 339 56.51 27.57 -27.74
C TYR A 339 56.89 26.57 -28.84
N TYR A 340 56.31 25.37 -28.87
CA TYR A 340 56.49 24.44 -29.99
C TYR A 340 55.85 24.94 -31.28
N GLU A 341 54.67 25.57 -31.24
CA GLU A 341 54.08 26.23 -32.41
C GLU A 341 54.97 27.35 -32.94
N ARG A 342 55.55 28.17 -32.06
CA ARG A 342 56.52 29.21 -32.46
C ARG A 342 57.79 28.64 -33.10
N VAL A 343 58.20 27.42 -32.72
CA VAL A 343 59.30 26.72 -33.41
C VAL A 343 58.85 26.31 -34.81
N LEU A 344 57.65 25.75 -34.94
CA LEU A 344 57.10 25.30 -36.22
C LEU A 344 56.78 26.44 -37.19
N ASP A 345 56.47 27.64 -36.68
CA ASP A 345 56.34 28.87 -37.47
C ASP A 345 57.68 29.27 -38.14
N GLN A 346 58.81 28.92 -37.53
CA GLN A 346 60.16 29.20 -38.04
C GLN A 346 60.74 28.04 -38.86
N ASP A 347 60.49 26.80 -38.42
CA ASP A 347 60.96 25.55 -39.03
C ASP A 347 59.80 24.54 -39.08
N PRO A 348 58.98 24.55 -40.14
CA PRO A 348 57.79 23.70 -40.24
C PRO A 348 58.07 22.20 -40.26
N GLU A 349 59.32 21.79 -40.50
CA GLU A 349 59.78 20.40 -40.59
C GLU A 349 60.54 19.96 -39.31
N ASN A 350 60.45 20.72 -38.22
CA ASN A 350 61.17 20.39 -36.99
C ASN A 350 60.58 19.18 -36.25
N ALA A 351 61.27 18.04 -36.29
CA ALA A 351 60.82 16.80 -35.67
C ALA A 351 60.73 16.87 -34.13
N ASP A 352 61.66 17.58 -33.48
CA ASP A 352 61.69 17.71 -32.02
C ASP A 352 60.51 18.55 -31.51
N ALA A 353 60.08 19.55 -32.28
CA ALA A 353 58.88 20.32 -31.98
C ALA A 353 57.60 19.48 -32.11
N TYR A 354 57.49 18.64 -33.14
CA TYR A 354 56.35 17.72 -33.27
C TYR A 354 56.35 16.62 -32.19
N LEU A 355 57.52 16.13 -31.76
CA LEU A 355 57.63 15.23 -30.61
C LEU A 355 57.21 15.93 -29.31
N GLY A 356 57.63 17.18 -29.11
CA GLY A 356 57.21 18.01 -27.99
C GLY A 356 55.71 18.26 -27.94
N LYS A 357 55.08 18.55 -29.09
CA LYS A 357 53.61 18.63 -29.21
C LYS A 357 52.93 17.31 -28.90
N LEU A 358 53.45 16.18 -29.39
CA LEU A 358 52.92 14.85 -29.07
C LEU A 358 52.94 14.59 -27.56
N LEU A 359 54.05 14.91 -26.89
CA LEU A 359 54.18 14.80 -25.44
C LEU A 359 53.18 15.70 -24.71
N THR A 360 53.00 16.92 -25.20
CA THR A 360 52.05 17.89 -24.65
C THR A 360 50.60 17.42 -24.78
N GLU A 361 50.21 16.91 -25.95
CA GLU A 361 48.86 16.41 -26.23
C GLU A 361 48.53 15.13 -25.47
N LEU A 362 49.53 14.28 -25.21
CA LEU A 362 49.36 13.05 -24.44
C LEU A 362 49.60 13.26 -22.94
N HIS A 363 49.91 14.48 -22.51
CA HIS A 363 50.25 14.84 -21.12
C HIS A 363 51.36 13.96 -20.53
N VAL A 364 52.39 13.71 -21.33
CA VAL A 364 53.55 12.91 -20.95
C VAL A 364 54.79 13.81 -20.85
N LEU A 365 55.53 13.73 -19.75
CA LEU A 365 56.66 14.62 -19.50
C LEU A 365 57.92 14.23 -20.29
N ARG A 366 58.09 12.93 -20.54
CA ARG A 366 59.28 12.36 -21.18
C ARG A 366 58.90 11.34 -22.24
N LYS A 367 59.65 11.29 -23.34
CA LYS A 367 59.38 10.35 -24.44
C LYS A 367 59.37 8.89 -24.00
N GLU A 368 60.16 8.50 -23.01
CA GLU A 368 60.23 7.12 -22.50
C GLU A 368 58.93 6.68 -21.83
N GLU A 369 58.12 7.63 -21.34
CA GLU A 369 56.85 7.36 -20.67
C GLU A 369 55.70 7.12 -21.67
N LEU A 370 55.89 7.42 -22.95
CA LEU A 370 54.90 7.17 -24.00
C LEU A 370 54.47 5.69 -24.05
N VAL A 371 55.36 4.75 -23.72
CA VAL A 371 55.07 3.31 -23.65
C VAL A 371 53.96 2.96 -22.63
N ASN A 372 53.74 3.82 -21.64
CA ASN A 372 52.77 3.61 -20.57
C ASN A 372 51.38 4.18 -20.90
N CYS A 373 51.21 4.85 -22.04
CA CYS A 373 49.91 5.36 -22.47
C CYS A 373 48.87 4.23 -22.56
N GLU A 374 47.63 4.49 -22.12
CA GLU A 374 46.57 3.47 -22.09
C GLU A 374 46.21 2.98 -23.49
N LYS A 375 46.22 3.89 -24.48
CA LYS A 375 45.87 3.61 -25.88
C LYS A 375 47.05 3.92 -26.80
N PRO A 376 47.17 3.20 -27.94
CA PRO A 376 48.12 3.58 -28.98
C PRO A 376 47.78 4.98 -29.51
N PHE A 377 48.81 5.76 -29.81
CA PHE A 377 48.73 7.15 -30.27
C PHE A 377 49.16 7.32 -31.73
N ASP A 378 49.14 6.24 -32.51
CA ASP A 378 49.51 6.22 -33.92
C ASP A 378 48.56 7.08 -34.78
N ALA A 379 47.31 7.27 -34.38
CA ALA A 379 46.37 8.17 -35.05
C ALA A 379 46.66 9.67 -34.79
N ASN A 380 47.56 10.00 -33.85
CA ASN A 380 47.83 11.39 -33.48
C ASN A 380 48.59 12.14 -34.60
N ASN A 381 48.14 13.35 -34.94
CA ASN A 381 48.73 14.14 -36.03
C ASN A 381 50.18 14.57 -35.74
N SER A 382 50.47 14.95 -34.50
CA SER A 382 51.80 15.33 -34.03
C SER A 382 52.76 14.12 -34.05
N TYR A 383 52.25 12.92 -33.73
CA TYR A 383 53.00 11.66 -33.93
C TYR A 383 53.33 11.42 -35.41
N GLN A 384 52.34 11.50 -36.30
CA GLN A 384 52.54 11.25 -37.74
C GLN A 384 53.58 12.21 -38.35
N LYS A 385 53.57 13.48 -37.91
CA LYS A 385 54.56 14.47 -38.33
C LYS A 385 55.94 14.25 -37.69
N ALA A 386 56.01 13.86 -36.41
CA ALA A 386 57.25 13.50 -35.75
C ALA A 386 57.94 12.29 -36.40
N ILE A 387 57.17 11.29 -36.84
CA ILE A 387 57.68 10.15 -37.64
C ILE A 387 58.14 10.62 -39.03
N ARG A 388 57.37 11.50 -39.68
CA ARG A 388 57.64 11.94 -41.07
C ARG A 388 58.91 12.77 -41.19
N PHE A 389 59.14 13.70 -40.26
CA PHE A 389 60.28 14.62 -40.29
C PHE A 389 61.44 14.16 -39.39
N GLY A 390 61.21 13.18 -38.51
CA GLY A 390 62.23 12.60 -37.64
C GLY A 390 63.18 11.66 -38.36
N GLY A 391 64.39 11.50 -37.80
CA GLY A 391 65.35 10.51 -38.27
C GLY A 391 64.89 9.06 -38.04
N ALA A 392 65.55 8.11 -38.71
CA ALA A 392 65.21 6.68 -38.62
C ALA A 392 65.23 6.13 -37.19
N ALA A 393 66.10 6.67 -36.31
CA ALA A 393 66.18 6.27 -34.91
C ALA A 393 64.93 6.67 -34.11
N LEU A 394 64.47 7.93 -34.23
CA LEU A 394 63.28 8.42 -33.52
C LEU A 394 62.01 7.70 -34.00
N SER A 395 61.92 7.47 -35.31
CA SER A 395 60.80 6.73 -35.90
C SER A 395 60.70 5.28 -35.41
N ALA A 396 61.84 4.60 -35.26
CA ALA A 396 61.87 3.23 -34.75
C ALA A 396 61.47 3.17 -33.26
N GLU A 397 61.94 4.11 -32.45
CA GLU A 397 61.63 4.19 -31.02
C GLU A 397 60.13 4.42 -30.77
N LEU A 398 59.54 5.42 -31.44
CA LEU A 398 58.12 5.74 -31.30
C LEU A 398 57.19 4.63 -31.79
N ARG A 399 57.58 3.89 -32.85
CA ARG A 399 56.84 2.68 -33.29
C ARG A 399 56.95 1.54 -32.27
N GLY A 400 58.12 1.35 -31.66
CA GLY A 400 58.32 0.35 -30.60
C GLY A 400 57.43 0.58 -29.37
N TYR A 401 57.14 1.83 -29.02
CA TYR A 401 56.19 2.16 -27.95
C TYR A 401 54.75 1.75 -28.31
N ILE A 402 54.30 2.02 -29.53
CA ILE A 402 52.98 1.60 -30.03
C ILE A 402 52.83 0.06 -29.97
N ASP A 403 53.84 -0.68 -30.44
CA ASP A 403 53.83 -2.15 -30.42
C ASP A 403 53.74 -2.70 -28.99
N SER A 404 54.45 -2.08 -28.05
CA SER A 404 54.41 -2.45 -26.63
C SER A 404 53.03 -2.19 -26.00
N ILE A 405 52.40 -1.06 -26.32
CA ILE A 405 51.04 -0.73 -25.86
C ILE A 405 50.03 -1.72 -26.43
N ASN A 406 50.10 -2.00 -27.74
CA ASN A 406 49.20 -2.93 -28.42
C ASN A 406 49.30 -4.34 -27.83
N THR A 407 50.53 -4.82 -27.60
CA THR A 407 50.78 -6.14 -26.98
C THR A 407 50.21 -6.22 -25.56
N ARG A 408 50.43 -5.19 -24.73
CA ARG A 408 49.88 -5.11 -23.37
C ARG A 408 48.34 -5.12 -23.40
N ASN A 409 47.73 -4.30 -24.26
CA ASN A 409 46.28 -4.16 -24.36
C ASN A 409 45.62 -5.46 -24.85
N GLU A 410 46.23 -6.15 -25.80
CA GLU A 410 45.74 -7.45 -26.27
C GLU A 410 45.81 -8.53 -25.17
N ASN A 411 46.92 -8.57 -24.40
CA ASN A 411 47.06 -9.51 -23.28
C ASN A 411 46.01 -9.27 -22.18
N VAL A 412 45.74 -8.01 -21.81
CA VAL A 412 44.70 -7.65 -20.84
C VAL A 412 43.31 -8.07 -21.34
N ARG A 413 43.03 -7.87 -22.64
CA ARG A 413 41.75 -8.30 -23.24
C ARG A 413 41.57 -9.81 -23.16
N ARG A 414 42.59 -10.60 -23.51
CA ARG A 414 42.56 -12.06 -23.43
C ARG A 414 42.29 -12.56 -22.01
N GLN A 415 42.97 -11.98 -21.01
CA GLN A 415 42.74 -12.32 -19.59
C GLN A 415 41.30 -12.02 -19.14
N LYS A 416 40.74 -10.87 -19.53
CA LYS A 416 39.34 -10.52 -19.21
C LYS A 416 38.36 -11.50 -19.86
N GLU A 417 38.61 -11.93 -21.10
CA GLU A 417 37.77 -12.90 -21.80
C GLU A 417 37.81 -14.29 -21.14
N GLU A 418 38.98 -14.76 -20.70
CA GLU A 418 39.14 -16.02 -19.95
C GLU A 418 38.46 -15.98 -18.57
N GLN A 419 38.60 -14.87 -17.84
CA GLN A 419 37.90 -14.67 -16.55
C GLN A 419 36.37 -14.71 -16.71
N LYS A 420 35.84 -14.09 -17.77
CA LYS A 420 34.39 -14.15 -18.07
C LYS A 420 33.91 -15.57 -18.37
N ARG A 421 34.70 -16.36 -19.13
CA ARG A 421 34.35 -17.77 -19.44
C ARG A 421 34.31 -18.62 -18.18
N THR A 422 35.34 -18.55 -17.33
CA THR A 422 35.40 -19.33 -16.08
C THR A 422 34.31 -18.92 -15.08
N ALA A 423 33.97 -17.63 -14.98
CA ALA A 423 32.86 -17.16 -14.16
C ALA A 423 31.50 -17.69 -14.65
N LYS A 424 31.28 -17.69 -15.97
CA LYS A 424 30.05 -18.24 -16.59
C LYS A 424 29.91 -19.73 -16.32
N GLU A 425 30.99 -20.50 -16.42
CA GLU A 425 30.98 -21.94 -16.12
C GLU A 425 30.69 -22.24 -14.64
N LYS A 426 31.27 -21.47 -13.71
CA LYS A 426 30.98 -21.58 -12.27
C LYS A 426 29.50 -21.27 -11.98
N LYS A 427 28.96 -20.18 -12.54
CA LYS A 427 27.54 -19.80 -12.39
C LYS A 427 26.61 -20.90 -12.90
N ASN A 428 26.88 -21.45 -14.09
CA ASN A 428 26.08 -22.53 -14.67
C ASN A 428 26.12 -23.81 -13.81
N ARG A 429 27.25 -24.16 -13.19
CA ARG A 429 27.32 -25.31 -12.27
C ARG A 429 26.48 -25.09 -11.02
N ILE A 430 26.51 -23.89 -10.43
CA ILE A 430 25.70 -23.55 -9.25
C ILE A 430 24.21 -23.62 -9.59
N VAL A 431 23.79 -22.98 -10.69
CA VAL A 431 22.39 -23.00 -11.15
C VAL A 431 21.88 -24.42 -11.36
N LYS A 432 22.67 -25.30 -12.01
CA LYS A 432 22.30 -26.71 -12.21
C LYS A 432 22.13 -27.46 -10.88
N ARG A 433 22.99 -27.22 -9.87
CA ARG A 433 22.85 -27.85 -8.55
C ARG A 433 21.61 -27.37 -7.80
N ILE A 434 21.31 -26.08 -7.87
CA ILE A 434 20.10 -25.51 -7.25
C ILE A 434 18.84 -26.09 -7.90
N LEU A 435 18.76 -26.14 -9.23
CA LEU A 435 17.62 -26.70 -9.96
C LEU A 435 17.31 -28.15 -9.56
N VAL A 436 18.32 -28.99 -9.36
CA VAL A 436 18.14 -30.40 -8.97
C VAL A 436 17.52 -30.55 -7.58
N VAL A 437 17.73 -29.59 -6.68
CA VAL A 437 17.19 -29.64 -5.30
C VAL A 437 15.85 -28.91 -5.20
N VAL A 438 15.74 -27.74 -5.83
CA VAL A 438 14.57 -26.87 -5.70
C VAL A 438 13.36 -27.41 -6.47
N VAL A 439 13.56 -27.98 -7.66
CA VAL A 439 12.43 -28.48 -8.47
C VAL A 439 11.68 -29.62 -7.77
N PRO A 440 12.34 -30.67 -7.24
CA PRO A 440 11.64 -31.72 -6.49
C PRO A 440 10.96 -31.20 -5.23
N LEU A 441 11.61 -30.28 -4.50
CA LEU A 441 11.04 -29.69 -3.29
C LEU A 441 9.76 -28.91 -3.61
N PHE A 442 9.80 -28.11 -4.68
CA PHE A 442 8.64 -27.36 -5.16
C PHE A 442 7.49 -28.31 -5.53
N VAL A 443 7.76 -29.38 -6.28
CA VAL A 443 6.74 -30.38 -6.64
C VAL A 443 6.12 -31.03 -5.40
N ILE A 444 6.94 -31.39 -4.40
CA ILE A 444 6.43 -31.97 -3.14
C ILE A 444 5.51 -30.98 -2.42
N VAL A 445 5.93 -29.71 -2.30
CA VAL A 445 5.12 -28.67 -1.65
C VAL A 445 3.81 -28.45 -2.41
N SER A 446 3.84 -28.37 -3.74
CA SER A 446 2.63 -28.24 -4.56
C SER A 446 1.66 -29.41 -4.37
N VAL A 447 2.17 -30.64 -4.28
CA VAL A 447 1.33 -31.83 -4.00
C VAL A 447 0.73 -31.77 -2.61
N LEU A 448 1.51 -31.37 -1.59
CA LEU A 448 1.00 -31.24 -0.22
C LEU A 448 -0.11 -30.19 -0.14
N ILE A 449 0.06 -29.03 -0.78
CA ILE A 449 -0.97 -28.00 -0.87
C ILE A 449 -2.23 -28.57 -1.53
N LEU A 450 -2.10 -29.26 -2.66
CA LEU A 450 -3.24 -29.87 -3.34
C LEU A 450 -3.97 -30.92 -2.46
N VAL A 451 -3.22 -31.73 -1.71
CA VAL A 451 -3.80 -32.72 -0.80
C VAL A 451 -4.55 -32.07 0.37
N PHE A 452 -3.91 -31.12 1.06
CA PHE A 452 -4.46 -30.51 2.27
C PHE A 452 -5.54 -29.46 2.00
N SER A 453 -5.42 -28.68 0.93
CA SER A 453 -6.38 -27.62 0.60
C SER A 453 -7.57 -28.11 -0.22
N PHE A 454 -7.43 -29.20 -0.99
CA PHE A 454 -8.49 -29.66 -1.90
C PHE A 454 -8.92 -31.11 -1.67
N ILE A 455 -8.00 -32.09 -1.71
CA ILE A 455 -8.41 -33.50 -1.68
C ILE A 455 -9.06 -33.89 -0.34
N ILE A 456 -8.40 -33.57 0.78
CA ILE A 456 -8.90 -33.93 2.11
C ILE A 456 -10.23 -33.21 2.43
N PRO A 457 -10.33 -31.87 2.29
CA PRO A 457 -11.61 -31.17 2.52
C PRO A 457 -12.72 -31.66 1.60
N ASN A 458 -12.45 -31.89 0.31
CA ASN A 458 -13.46 -32.37 -0.63
C ASN A 458 -13.98 -33.77 -0.27
N SER A 459 -13.09 -34.67 0.14
CA SER A 459 -13.50 -36.01 0.60
C SER A 459 -14.39 -35.92 1.84
N LYS A 460 -14.00 -35.12 2.84
CA LYS A 460 -14.79 -34.91 4.06
C LYS A 460 -16.15 -34.27 3.75
N TYR A 461 -16.19 -33.28 2.86
CA TYR A 461 -17.42 -32.62 2.42
C TYR A 461 -18.38 -33.64 1.79
N ASN A 462 -17.89 -34.50 0.89
CA ASN A 462 -18.71 -35.55 0.27
C ASN A 462 -19.24 -36.55 1.31
N THR A 463 -18.43 -36.92 2.30
CA THR A 463 -18.88 -37.77 3.41
C THR A 463 -19.95 -37.09 4.26
N ALA A 464 -19.78 -35.82 4.59
CA ALA A 464 -20.78 -35.04 5.33
C ALA A 464 -22.10 -34.95 4.55
N MET A 465 -22.01 -34.79 3.23
CA MET A 465 -23.18 -34.71 2.35
C MET A 465 -23.93 -36.04 2.25
N ASP A 466 -23.21 -37.17 2.21
CA ASP A 466 -23.81 -38.51 2.25
C ASP A 466 -24.56 -38.74 3.59
N LEU A 467 -23.96 -38.33 4.70
CA LEU A 467 -24.60 -38.37 6.02
C LEU A 467 -25.83 -37.45 6.09
N TYR A 468 -25.74 -36.25 5.52
CA TYR A 468 -26.87 -35.31 5.45
C TYR A 468 -28.04 -35.90 4.65
N ASN A 469 -27.77 -36.46 3.46
CA ASN A 469 -28.80 -37.04 2.60
C ASN A 469 -29.41 -38.33 3.16
N THR A 470 -28.71 -39.03 4.03
CA THR A 470 -29.21 -40.23 4.73
C THR A 470 -29.91 -39.90 6.05
N GLY A 471 -30.01 -38.62 6.42
CA GLY A 471 -30.70 -38.15 7.62
C GLY A 471 -29.88 -38.18 8.91
N ASN A 472 -28.58 -38.47 8.83
CA ASN A 472 -27.68 -38.46 9.99
C ASN A 472 -27.11 -37.04 10.23
N TYR A 473 -27.99 -36.13 10.62
CA TYR A 473 -27.67 -34.71 10.75
C TYR A 473 -26.66 -34.40 11.86
N ALA A 474 -26.60 -35.20 12.93
CA ALA A 474 -25.64 -35.00 14.02
C ALA A 474 -24.19 -35.24 13.56
N GLU A 475 -23.94 -36.35 12.87
CA GLU A 475 -22.61 -36.64 12.32
C GLU A 475 -22.26 -35.71 11.16
N ALA A 476 -23.23 -35.40 10.30
CA ALA A 476 -23.04 -34.44 9.21
C ALA A 476 -22.62 -33.05 9.76
N ASN A 477 -23.34 -32.54 10.76
CA ASN A 477 -23.05 -31.26 11.41
C ASN A 477 -21.62 -31.21 11.98
N ALA A 478 -21.18 -32.27 12.66
CA ALA A 478 -19.82 -32.35 13.21
C ALA A 478 -18.75 -32.25 12.10
N ILE A 479 -18.95 -32.91 10.96
CA ILE A 479 -18.01 -32.84 9.84
C ILE A 479 -18.05 -31.48 9.16
N PHE A 480 -19.24 -30.92 8.88
CA PHE A 480 -19.37 -29.57 8.32
C PHE A 480 -18.74 -28.50 9.22
N SER A 481 -18.88 -28.62 10.54
CA SER A 481 -18.20 -27.72 11.48
C SER A 481 -16.67 -27.82 11.41
N SER A 482 -16.12 -28.99 11.06
CA SER A 482 -14.67 -29.18 10.87
C SER A 482 -14.14 -28.63 9.54
N LEU A 483 -15.04 -28.34 8.59
CA LEU A 483 -14.73 -27.86 7.24
C LEU A 483 -14.68 -26.33 7.13
N GLY A 484 -15.26 -25.60 8.09
CA GLY A 484 -15.30 -24.13 8.06
C GLY A 484 -16.02 -23.61 6.80
N ASP A 485 -15.42 -22.64 6.13
CA ASP A 485 -15.97 -21.99 4.92
C ASP A 485 -15.73 -22.77 3.62
N TYR A 486 -15.43 -24.07 3.71
CA TYR A 486 -15.20 -24.90 2.54
C TYR A 486 -16.53 -25.21 1.82
N LYS A 487 -16.72 -24.60 0.64
CA LYS A 487 -17.97 -24.67 -0.14
C LYS A 487 -19.18 -24.23 0.72
N GLU A 488 -20.31 -24.92 0.62
CA GLU A 488 -21.55 -24.62 1.37
C GLU A 488 -21.60 -25.28 2.76
N ALA A 489 -20.45 -25.68 3.32
CA ALA A 489 -20.41 -26.38 4.60
C ALA A 489 -21.06 -25.57 5.74
N THR A 490 -20.90 -24.25 5.76
CA THR A 490 -21.56 -23.35 6.73
C THR A 490 -23.08 -23.40 6.63
N HIS A 491 -23.62 -23.38 5.41
CA HIS A 491 -25.06 -23.51 5.16
C HIS A 491 -25.59 -24.87 5.62
N TYR A 492 -24.95 -25.98 5.21
CA TYR A 492 -25.41 -27.31 5.62
C TYR A 492 -25.23 -27.58 7.11
N LYS A 493 -24.21 -26.99 7.75
CA LYS A 493 -24.07 -26.98 9.21
C LYS A 493 -25.27 -26.30 9.86
N TYR A 494 -25.63 -25.12 9.38
CA TYR A 494 -26.76 -24.35 9.87
C TYR A 494 -28.08 -25.13 9.72
N ILE A 495 -28.39 -25.63 8.53
CA ILE A 495 -29.60 -26.44 8.30
C ILE A 495 -29.60 -27.72 9.14
N SER A 496 -28.46 -28.40 9.27
CA SER A 496 -28.35 -29.60 10.12
C SER A 496 -28.64 -29.28 11.59
N SER A 497 -28.26 -28.09 12.06
CA SER A 497 -28.58 -27.66 13.43
C SER A 497 -30.07 -27.42 13.64
N LEU A 498 -30.76 -26.84 12.65
CA LEU A 498 -32.22 -26.69 12.68
C LEU A 498 -32.93 -28.05 12.61
N LYS A 499 -32.45 -29.00 11.79
CA LYS A 499 -33.03 -30.36 11.72
C LYS A 499 -32.85 -31.19 13.00
N LEU A 500 -32.02 -30.74 13.96
CA LEU A 500 -31.79 -31.41 15.23
C LEU A 500 -32.54 -30.77 16.41
N CYS A 501 -33.21 -29.63 16.21
CA CYS A 501 -33.90 -28.94 17.29
C CYS A 501 -35.19 -29.67 17.72
N ASN A 502 -35.58 -29.46 18.97
CA ASN A 502 -36.80 -29.96 19.56
C ASN A 502 -37.63 -28.78 20.09
N ALA A 503 -38.91 -29.02 20.37
CA ALA A 503 -39.75 -28.03 21.06
C ALA A 503 -39.10 -27.60 22.39
N GLY A 504 -39.04 -26.28 22.61
CA GLY A 504 -38.38 -25.63 23.73
C GLY A 504 -36.91 -25.23 23.48
N ASP A 505 -36.27 -25.72 22.41
CA ASP A 505 -34.92 -25.30 22.07
C ASP A 505 -34.89 -23.84 21.59
N ILE A 506 -33.72 -23.20 21.74
CA ILE A 506 -33.47 -21.85 21.22
C ILE A 506 -32.59 -21.98 19.97
N VAL A 507 -33.05 -21.42 18.86
CA VAL A 507 -32.33 -21.39 17.59
C VAL A 507 -32.09 -19.94 17.15
N THR A 508 -31.11 -19.76 16.27
CA THR A 508 -30.82 -18.46 15.66
C THR A 508 -31.37 -18.42 14.23
N PHE A 509 -32.15 -17.40 13.89
CA PHE A 509 -32.75 -17.23 12.56
C PHE A 509 -32.98 -15.73 12.29
N GLY A 510 -32.55 -15.21 11.15
CA GLY A 510 -32.64 -13.78 10.87
C GLY A 510 -31.82 -12.89 11.82
N SER A 511 -31.98 -11.58 11.68
CA SER A 511 -31.49 -10.57 12.61
C SER A 511 -32.22 -9.24 12.40
N TYR A 512 -32.95 -8.79 13.43
CA TYR A 512 -33.58 -7.46 13.45
C TYR A 512 -33.07 -6.68 14.67
N HIS A 513 -32.20 -5.70 14.46
CA HIS A 513 -31.54 -4.94 15.55
C HIS A 513 -30.94 -5.85 16.64
N ASP A 514 -30.13 -6.82 16.22
CA ASP A 514 -29.50 -7.85 17.05
C ASP A 514 -30.48 -8.86 17.68
N ALA A 515 -31.78 -8.80 17.37
CA ALA A 515 -32.76 -9.81 17.73
C ALA A 515 -32.76 -10.95 16.71
N ASN A 516 -32.17 -12.08 17.08
CA ASN A 516 -32.07 -13.27 16.23
C ASN A 516 -32.36 -14.59 16.96
N GLU A 517 -32.68 -14.56 18.25
CA GLU A 517 -32.99 -15.76 19.04
C GLU A 517 -34.49 -16.08 18.95
N TRP A 518 -34.79 -17.34 18.63
CA TRP A 518 -36.14 -17.86 18.50
C TRP A 518 -36.34 -19.11 19.34
N ILE A 519 -37.51 -19.23 19.95
CA ILE A 519 -37.97 -20.40 20.68
C ILE A 519 -38.67 -21.32 19.68
N VAL A 520 -38.28 -22.59 19.66
CA VAL A 520 -38.97 -23.63 18.90
C VAL A 520 -40.24 -24.01 19.63
N LEU A 521 -41.40 -23.65 19.08
CA LEU A 521 -42.71 -23.98 19.67
C LEU A 521 -43.06 -25.44 19.39
N GLU A 522 -42.92 -25.85 18.14
CA GLU A 522 -43.21 -27.22 17.68
C GLU A 522 -42.44 -27.54 16.41
N VAL A 523 -42.23 -28.83 16.18
CA VAL A 523 -41.58 -29.40 15.00
C VAL A 523 -42.55 -30.38 14.35
N ASP A 524 -42.99 -30.09 13.13
CA ASP A 524 -43.88 -30.93 12.32
C ASP A 524 -43.20 -31.35 11.02
N GLY A 525 -42.54 -32.51 11.06
CA GLY A 525 -41.74 -33.02 9.95
C GLY A 525 -40.57 -32.09 9.63
N THR A 526 -40.63 -31.43 8.48
CA THR A 526 -39.63 -30.45 8.02
C THR A 526 -39.99 -29.02 8.42
N ASN A 527 -41.20 -28.80 8.93
CA ASN A 527 -41.69 -27.50 9.33
C ASN A 527 -41.35 -27.24 10.80
N ILE A 528 -40.89 -26.03 11.11
CA ILE A 528 -40.60 -25.60 12.48
C ILE A 528 -41.37 -24.32 12.75
N HIS A 529 -42.13 -24.31 13.84
CA HIS A 529 -42.82 -23.12 14.32
C HIS A 529 -41.93 -22.39 15.33
N LEU A 530 -41.62 -21.14 15.04
CA LEU A 530 -40.71 -20.32 15.82
C LEU A 530 -41.43 -19.10 16.39
N LEU A 531 -41.10 -18.74 17.63
CA LEU A 531 -41.49 -17.49 18.29
C LEU A 531 -40.25 -16.72 18.68
N SER A 532 -40.21 -15.41 18.40
CA SER A 532 -39.08 -14.59 18.85
C SER A 532 -38.94 -14.69 20.38
N LYS A 533 -37.71 -14.94 20.86
CA LYS A 533 -37.47 -15.09 22.30
C LYS A 533 -37.74 -13.80 23.07
N LYS A 534 -37.43 -12.66 22.46
CA LYS A 534 -37.64 -11.32 23.00
C LYS A 534 -38.65 -10.55 22.15
N ALA A 535 -39.24 -9.50 22.72
CA ALA A 535 -39.98 -8.51 21.95
C ALA A 535 -39.00 -7.70 21.08
N VAL A 536 -39.16 -7.82 19.76
CA VAL A 536 -38.20 -7.29 18.77
C VAL A 536 -38.37 -5.79 18.54
N ASP A 537 -39.57 -5.26 18.81
CA ASP A 537 -39.91 -3.85 18.65
C ASP A 537 -41.10 -3.50 19.58
N CYS A 538 -41.41 -2.21 19.73
CA CYS A 538 -42.57 -1.68 20.45
C CYS A 538 -43.46 -0.87 19.53
N ARG A 539 -44.70 -1.33 19.30
CA ARG A 539 -45.60 -0.71 18.33
C ARG A 539 -47.06 -0.82 18.77
N ASN A 540 -47.87 0.15 18.34
CA ASN A 540 -49.32 0.01 18.38
C ASN A 540 -49.76 -1.12 17.45
N PHE A 541 -50.88 -1.74 17.81
CA PHE A 541 -51.51 -2.76 16.99
C PHE A 541 -52.19 -2.12 15.77
N ASP A 542 -52.86 -0.97 15.97
CA ASP A 542 -53.58 -0.18 14.95
C ASP A 542 -53.79 1.28 15.43
N ASP A 543 -54.19 2.22 14.56
CA ASP A 543 -54.17 3.67 14.84
C ASP A 543 -55.50 4.27 15.36
N GLY A 544 -56.65 3.61 15.20
CA GLY A 544 -57.90 4.17 15.74
C GLY A 544 -59.23 3.54 15.35
N TYR A 545 -59.30 2.61 14.40
CA TYR A 545 -60.53 1.88 14.10
C TYR A 545 -60.28 0.41 13.82
N MET A 546 -61.05 -0.43 14.51
CA MET A 546 -60.92 -1.89 14.55
C MET A 546 -60.94 -2.51 13.15
N ASN A 547 -59.75 -2.79 12.64
CA ASN A 547 -59.48 -3.60 11.48
C ASN A 547 -58.93 -4.93 12.00
N TRP A 548 -59.76 -5.99 11.99
CA TRP A 548 -59.35 -7.36 12.30
C TRP A 548 -58.00 -7.67 11.65
N TRP A 549 -57.14 -8.44 12.35
CA TRP A 549 -55.77 -8.83 11.97
C TRP A 549 -55.36 -8.57 10.52
N LYS A 550 -56.12 -9.09 9.54
CA LYS A 550 -55.93 -8.90 8.09
C LYS A 550 -55.59 -7.48 7.64
N ASN A 551 -56.14 -6.45 8.27
CA ASN A 551 -56.02 -5.05 7.87
C ASN A 551 -55.29 -4.19 8.92
N SER A 552 -54.66 -4.79 9.93
CA SER A 552 -54.00 -4.03 11.00
C SER A 552 -52.62 -3.52 10.54
N GLU A 553 -52.22 -2.35 11.05
CA GLU A 553 -50.91 -1.77 10.77
C GLU A 553 -49.76 -2.70 11.18
N ILE A 554 -49.92 -3.38 12.32
CA ILE A 554 -48.91 -4.31 12.82
C ILE A 554 -48.70 -5.51 11.88
N ARG A 555 -49.75 -6.01 11.22
CA ARG A 555 -49.64 -7.11 10.25
C ARG A 555 -48.89 -6.67 9.00
N HIS A 556 -49.20 -5.47 8.50
CA HIS A 556 -48.49 -4.87 7.37
C HIS A 556 -47.01 -4.69 7.69
N TRP A 557 -46.69 -4.11 8.84
CA TRP A 557 -45.31 -3.96 9.27
C TRP A 557 -44.58 -5.32 9.37
N LEU A 558 -45.21 -6.34 9.96
CA LEU A 558 -44.62 -7.68 10.10
C LEU A 558 -44.28 -8.32 8.74
N ASN A 559 -45.18 -8.21 7.76
CA ASN A 559 -45.05 -8.89 6.48
C ASN A 559 -44.33 -8.08 5.39
N ASP A 560 -44.18 -6.77 5.58
CA ASP A 560 -43.45 -5.89 4.68
C ASP A 560 -42.08 -5.54 5.30
N ASP A 561 -42.05 -4.56 6.20
CA ASP A 561 -40.82 -3.94 6.71
C ASP A 561 -39.99 -4.91 7.57
N PHE A 562 -40.60 -5.55 8.57
CA PHE A 562 -39.91 -6.52 9.42
C PHE A 562 -39.42 -7.71 8.60
N PHE A 563 -40.29 -8.34 7.79
CA PHE A 563 -39.90 -9.48 6.95
C PHE A 563 -38.74 -9.15 6.00
N THR A 564 -38.71 -7.95 5.42
CA THR A 564 -37.66 -7.53 4.48
C THR A 564 -36.32 -7.27 5.17
N HIS A 565 -36.34 -6.71 6.38
CA HIS A 565 -35.11 -6.31 7.08
C HIS A 565 -34.60 -7.35 8.06
N ALA A 566 -35.45 -8.26 8.54
CA ALA A 566 -35.11 -9.26 9.54
C ALA A 566 -34.49 -10.53 8.94
N PHE A 567 -34.66 -10.82 7.66
CA PHE A 567 -34.29 -12.11 7.06
C PHE A 567 -33.52 -11.94 5.74
N THR A 568 -32.49 -12.76 5.51
CA THR A 568 -31.78 -12.78 4.21
C THR A 568 -32.66 -13.33 3.08
N ASP A 569 -32.21 -13.27 1.83
CA ASP A 569 -32.93 -13.91 0.72
C ASP A 569 -33.11 -15.41 0.97
N GLU A 570 -32.06 -16.11 1.41
CA GLU A 570 -32.10 -17.55 1.69
C GLU A 570 -33.03 -17.92 2.84
N GLU A 571 -33.05 -17.12 3.91
CA GLU A 571 -33.95 -17.33 5.04
C GLU A 571 -35.40 -17.05 4.66
N ARG A 572 -35.64 -16.04 3.81
CA ARG A 572 -36.98 -15.72 3.32
C ARG A 572 -37.57 -16.85 2.46
N ASP A 573 -36.73 -17.57 1.71
CA ASP A 573 -37.15 -18.75 0.96
C ASP A 573 -37.55 -19.90 1.88
N MET A 574 -36.97 -20.00 3.09
CA MET A 574 -37.37 -21.00 4.10
C MET A 574 -38.68 -20.63 4.81
N ILE A 575 -39.05 -19.34 4.89
CA ILE A 575 -40.25 -18.91 5.60
C ILE A 575 -41.50 -19.29 4.80
N LYS A 576 -42.37 -20.09 5.44
CA LYS A 576 -43.63 -20.57 4.90
C LYS A 576 -44.74 -19.58 5.14
N GLU A 577 -45.49 -19.28 4.08
CA GLU A 577 -46.72 -18.49 4.17
C GLU A 577 -47.86 -19.35 4.73
N SER A 578 -48.52 -18.86 5.79
CA SER A 578 -49.69 -19.48 6.41
C SER A 578 -50.83 -18.47 6.49
N ASP A 579 -52.01 -18.83 5.96
CA ASP A 579 -53.19 -17.96 5.91
C ASP A 579 -52.97 -16.55 5.29
N GLY A 580 -51.98 -16.40 4.41
CA GLY A 580 -51.59 -15.14 3.78
C GLY A 580 -50.55 -14.33 4.54
N ASP A 581 -49.97 -14.91 5.61
CA ASP A 581 -48.96 -14.30 6.47
C ASP A 581 -47.65 -15.10 6.41
N LYS A 582 -46.54 -14.41 6.14
CA LYS A 582 -45.18 -14.94 6.29
C LYS A 582 -44.69 -14.77 7.74
N VAL A 583 -45.14 -13.69 8.37
CA VAL A 583 -44.87 -13.38 9.77
C VAL A 583 -46.18 -13.03 10.46
N THR A 584 -46.44 -13.64 11.62
CA THR A 584 -47.68 -13.48 12.39
C THR A 584 -47.39 -13.21 13.87
N LEU A 585 -48.44 -13.06 14.67
CA LEU A 585 -48.40 -13.14 16.13
C LEU A 585 -49.20 -14.36 16.59
N LEU A 586 -48.93 -14.86 17.80
CA LEU A 586 -49.73 -15.93 18.38
C LEU A 586 -51.15 -15.46 18.72
N SER A 587 -52.12 -16.35 18.58
CA SER A 587 -53.47 -16.21 19.12
C SER A 587 -53.52 -16.57 20.61
N ILE A 588 -54.64 -16.29 21.27
CA ILE A 588 -54.88 -16.72 22.67
C ILE A 588 -54.79 -18.24 22.79
N ASP A 589 -55.35 -18.99 21.84
CA ASP A 589 -55.36 -20.45 21.88
C ASP A 589 -53.95 -21.01 21.67
N GLU A 590 -53.18 -20.46 20.73
CA GLU A 590 -51.77 -20.82 20.51
C GLU A 590 -50.91 -20.47 21.73
N ALA A 591 -51.05 -19.26 22.29
CA ALA A 591 -50.32 -18.85 23.49
C ALA A 591 -50.59 -19.76 24.69
N ARG A 592 -51.83 -20.23 24.87
CA ARG A 592 -52.20 -21.13 25.98
C ARG A 592 -51.79 -22.59 25.76
N SER A 593 -51.70 -23.03 24.50
CA SER A 593 -51.42 -24.43 24.17
C SER A 593 -49.95 -24.71 23.92
N LEU A 594 -49.20 -23.75 23.36
CA LEU A 594 -47.81 -23.91 22.94
C LEU A 594 -46.80 -23.34 23.93
N LEU A 595 -47.17 -22.39 24.77
CA LEU A 595 -46.23 -21.72 25.68
C LEU A 595 -46.31 -22.29 27.10
N THR A 596 -45.14 -22.48 27.71
CA THR A 596 -45.00 -22.69 29.14
C THR A 596 -44.97 -21.36 29.90
N ASP A 597 -45.13 -21.40 31.23
CA ASP A 597 -45.19 -20.20 32.08
C ASP A 597 -43.96 -19.27 31.89
N ASP A 598 -42.77 -19.85 31.68
CA ASP A 598 -41.53 -19.11 31.44
C ASP A 598 -41.45 -18.50 30.02
N MET A 599 -42.13 -19.10 29.04
CA MET A 599 -42.19 -18.57 27.67
C MET A 599 -43.22 -17.44 27.51
N LEU A 600 -44.20 -17.36 28.42
CA LEU A 600 -45.22 -16.31 28.42
C LEU A 600 -44.63 -14.95 28.82
N THR A 601 -43.66 -14.94 29.74
CA THR A 601 -42.87 -13.75 30.04
C THR A 601 -41.88 -13.46 28.92
N ALA A 602 -41.77 -12.19 28.51
CA ALA A 602 -40.88 -11.79 27.43
C ALA A 602 -40.04 -10.57 27.80
N GLU A 603 -38.73 -10.68 27.64
CA GLU A 603 -37.85 -9.53 27.71
C GLU A 603 -38.01 -8.63 26.47
N ALA A 604 -37.90 -7.32 26.66
CA ALA A 604 -37.75 -6.39 25.53
C ALA A 604 -36.28 -6.33 25.07
N THR A 605 -36.09 -6.21 23.76
CA THR A 605 -34.79 -5.83 23.20
C THR A 605 -34.47 -4.37 23.53
N GLU A 606 -33.19 -4.00 23.48
CA GLU A 606 -32.79 -2.60 23.69
C GLU A 606 -33.48 -1.67 22.67
N TYR A 607 -33.61 -2.14 21.43
CA TYR A 607 -34.35 -1.44 20.38
C TYR A 607 -35.82 -1.22 20.75
N ALA A 608 -36.53 -2.25 21.21
CA ALA A 608 -37.92 -2.11 21.64
C ALA A 608 -38.07 -1.13 22.82
N VAL A 609 -37.14 -1.14 23.79
CA VAL A 609 -37.14 -0.19 24.91
C VAL A 609 -36.95 1.25 24.41
N GLN A 610 -36.04 1.48 23.45
CA GLN A 610 -35.85 2.81 22.84
C GLN A 610 -37.09 3.28 22.07
N HIS A 611 -37.89 2.36 21.53
CA HIS A 611 -39.17 2.66 20.85
C HIS A 611 -40.37 2.76 21.80
N GLY A 612 -40.13 2.69 23.12
CA GLY A 612 -41.16 2.99 24.12
C GLY A 612 -41.77 1.78 24.81
N ALA A 613 -41.18 0.58 24.68
CA ALA A 613 -41.65 -0.60 25.40
C ALA A 613 -41.68 -0.33 26.91
N HIS A 614 -42.84 -0.52 27.51
CA HIS A 614 -42.96 -0.48 28.96
C HIS A 614 -42.44 -1.81 29.54
N VAL A 615 -41.38 -1.72 30.35
CA VAL A 615 -40.73 -2.89 30.97
C VAL A 615 -40.82 -2.84 32.49
N SER A 616 -40.91 -4.02 33.11
CA SER A 616 -40.78 -4.19 34.56
C SER A 616 -39.32 -4.01 35.02
N SER A 617 -39.07 -4.09 36.33
CA SER A 617 -37.70 -4.06 36.89
C SER A 617 -36.82 -5.20 36.38
N ASP A 618 -37.42 -6.31 35.96
CA ASP A 618 -36.75 -7.51 35.46
C ASP A 618 -36.74 -7.53 33.91
N ASN A 619 -36.97 -6.39 33.26
CA ASN A 619 -37.00 -6.20 31.81
C ASN A 619 -38.12 -6.94 31.07
N HIS A 620 -39.14 -7.45 31.76
CA HIS A 620 -40.30 -8.06 31.10
C HIS A 620 -41.27 -7.00 30.58
N CYS A 621 -41.75 -7.17 29.35
CA CYS A 621 -42.70 -6.27 28.70
C CYS A 621 -44.04 -6.95 28.45
N ASP A 622 -45.07 -6.12 28.30
CA ASP A 622 -46.35 -6.55 27.77
C ASP A 622 -46.20 -6.77 26.25
N TRP A 623 -46.80 -7.80 25.68
CA TRP A 623 -46.68 -8.09 24.24
C TRP A 623 -47.98 -8.56 23.59
N TRP A 624 -48.16 -8.21 22.31
CA TRP A 624 -49.41 -8.41 21.58
C TRP A 624 -49.69 -9.87 21.16
N LEU A 625 -50.97 -10.24 21.20
CA LEU A 625 -51.52 -11.43 20.54
C LEU A 625 -52.42 -10.99 19.37
N ARG A 626 -52.53 -11.78 18.30
CA ARG A 626 -53.39 -11.44 17.14
C ARG A 626 -54.90 -11.58 17.41
N SER A 627 -55.28 -12.20 18.52
CA SER A 627 -56.69 -12.41 18.88
C SER A 627 -57.36 -11.10 19.32
N PRO A 628 -58.64 -10.88 18.99
CA PRO A 628 -59.38 -9.73 19.47
C PRO A 628 -59.59 -9.80 20.98
N GLY A 629 -59.66 -8.63 21.62
CA GLY A 629 -60.08 -8.53 23.02
C GLY A 629 -61.60 -8.46 23.18
N ASN A 630 -62.07 -8.39 24.43
CA ASN A 630 -63.51 -8.32 24.76
C ASN A 630 -64.16 -6.96 24.45
N GLY A 631 -63.37 -5.90 24.26
CA GLY A 631 -63.83 -4.54 23.99
C GLY A 631 -63.71 -4.17 22.51
N SER A 632 -64.57 -3.27 22.04
CA SER A 632 -64.39 -2.66 20.71
C SER A 632 -63.07 -1.89 20.68
N GLY A 633 -62.18 -2.23 19.75
CA GLY A 633 -60.86 -1.60 19.62
C GLY A 633 -59.82 -2.09 20.61
N THR A 634 -59.97 -3.31 21.18
CA THR A 634 -58.93 -3.96 21.97
C THR A 634 -58.40 -5.23 21.30
N ALA A 635 -57.10 -5.50 21.48
CA ALA A 635 -56.44 -6.76 21.10
C ALA A 635 -55.92 -7.46 22.35
N ALA A 636 -55.98 -8.80 22.35
CA ALA A 636 -55.43 -9.59 23.45
C ALA A 636 -53.92 -9.38 23.55
N TYR A 637 -53.39 -9.49 24.76
CA TYR A 637 -51.96 -9.34 25.02
C TYR A 637 -51.57 -10.22 26.22
N VAL A 638 -50.27 -10.43 26.38
CA VAL A 638 -49.69 -11.05 27.57
C VAL A 638 -48.97 -9.96 28.36
N ASP A 639 -49.22 -9.86 29.66
CA ASP A 639 -48.56 -8.86 30.49
C ASP A 639 -47.12 -9.26 30.87
N ASN A 640 -46.41 -8.32 31.48
CA ASN A 640 -45.07 -8.52 32.00
C ASN A 640 -44.93 -9.59 33.11
N ASN A 641 -46.03 -10.17 33.60
CA ASN A 641 -46.04 -11.31 34.54
C ASN A 641 -46.38 -12.64 33.84
N GLY A 642 -46.58 -12.65 32.53
CA GLY A 642 -46.92 -13.83 31.75
C GLY A 642 -48.41 -14.19 31.76
N TYR A 643 -49.29 -13.29 32.21
CA TYR A 643 -50.74 -13.53 32.21
C TYR A 643 -51.38 -13.13 30.88
N VAL A 644 -52.17 -14.04 30.31
CA VAL A 644 -52.92 -13.80 29.05
C VAL A 644 -54.21 -13.00 29.34
N PHE A 645 -54.23 -11.73 28.94
CA PHE A 645 -55.38 -10.83 29.11
C PHE A 645 -56.32 -10.86 27.91
N GLU A 646 -57.36 -11.71 27.98
CA GLU A 646 -58.41 -11.82 26.94
C GLU A 646 -59.29 -10.56 26.83
N SER A 647 -59.37 -9.75 27.90
CA SER A 647 -60.03 -8.43 27.82
C SER A 647 -59.32 -7.50 26.83
N GLY A 648 -58.02 -7.73 26.62
CA GLY A 648 -57.16 -6.98 25.72
C GLY A 648 -56.74 -5.61 26.24
N ASN A 649 -55.86 -4.97 25.47
CA ASN A 649 -55.47 -3.56 25.61
C ASN A 649 -55.89 -2.81 24.34
N TYR A 650 -56.04 -1.48 24.42
CA TYR A 650 -56.42 -0.64 23.28
C TYR A 650 -55.42 -0.82 22.14
N VAL A 651 -55.92 -1.04 20.92
CA VAL A 651 -55.06 -1.26 19.74
C VAL A 651 -54.12 -0.08 19.46
N SER A 652 -54.49 1.12 19.89
CA SER A 652 -53.69 2.35 19.82
C SER A 652 -52.62 2.46 20.91
N SER A 653 -52.48 1.47 21.81
CA SER A 653 -51.44 1.47 22.86
C SER A 653 -50.06 1.32 22.22
N VAL A 654 -49.19 2.29 22.46
CA VAL A 654 -47.83 2.34 21.89
C VAL A 654 -46.75 1.73 22.79
N TYR A 655 -47.14 1.08 23.89
CA TYR A 655 -46.21 0.61 24.93
C TYR A 655 -45.97 -0.90 24.93
N ASN A 656 -46.70 -1.62 24.09
CA ASN A 656 -46.68 -3.07 24.00
C ASN A 656 -45.61 -3.52 22.99
N GLY A 657 -44.80 -4.48 23.41
CA GLY A 657 -43.82 -5.16 22.58
C GLY A 657 -44.45 -6.07 21.52
N VAL A 658 -43.68 -6.38 20.49
CA VAL A 658 -44.07 -7.29 19.42
C VAL A 658 -43.19 -8.54 19.44
N ARG A 659 -43.82 -9.72 19.49
CA ARG A 659 -43.15 -11.02 19.36
C ARG A 659 -43.61 -11.74 18.10
N PRO A 660 -42.85 -11.62 16.99
CA PRO A 660 -43.16 -12.33 15.76
C PRO A 660 -43.13 -13.84 15.95
N ALA A 661 -44.05 -14.52 15.27
CA ALA A 661 -44.06 -15.95 15.08
C ALA A 661 -43.97 -16.27 13.58
N ILE A 662 -43.20 -17.29 13.22
CA ILE A 662 -42.98 -17.72 11.84
C ILE A 662 -43.03 -19.24 11.74
N TRP A 663 -43.42 -19.73 10.57
CA TRP A 663 -43.19 -21.11 10.17
C TRP A 663 -42.05 -21.14 9.18
N ILE A 664 -41.07 -22.02 9.39
CA ILE A 664 -40.02 -22.29 8.41
C ILE A 664 -40.15 -23.72 7.90
N ASP A 665 -39.86 -23.95 6.62
CA ASP A 665 -39.75 -25.26 6.00
C ASP A 665 -38.30 -25.49 5.57
N LEU A 666 -37.74 -26.62 6.01
CA LEU A 666 -36.34 -26.97 5.76
C LEU A 666 -36.11 -27.73 4.44
N GLU A 667 -37.12 -27.77 3.56
CA GLU A 667 -37.06 -28.38 2.22
C GLU A 667 -37.47 -27.41 1.09
N SER A 668 -37.66 -26.12 1.39
CA SER A 668 -38.07 -25.06 0.45
C SER A 668 -37.14 -24.86 -0.74
#